data_AF-A0A7I7JLC4-F1
#
_entry.id   AF-A0A7I7JLC4-F1
#
_cell.length_a   1.000
_cell.length_b   1.000
_cell.length_c   1.000
_cell.angle_alpha   90.00
_cell.angle_beta   90.00
_cell.angle_gamma   90.00
#
_symmetry.space_group_name_H-M   'P 1'
#
loop_
_entity.id
_entity.type
_entity.pdbx_description
1 polymer ?
#
loop_
_entity_poly.entity_id
_entity_poly.type
_entity_poly.pdbx_seq_one_letter_code
_entity_poly.pdbx_strand_id
1 'polypeptide(L)'
;MTITWQWEAQSRNYANYGNANQWAVNAGLASLARESAQNSNDARLHNGECAEMVYTFVRLTGERRRRFEDAMHWEDQLRPHLAAMAGAAEGAVSAGQLQSGLKAVEESEALMLLRIADYGARGLTGPEFAEGDEAGYGNFVKLCRLDLYSGKDRASGGSFGLGKAVYWRFSRLQTVLFNSTIAPADAIDGNWRNRVIGVNQGVVHRMNGSQFQGRGFFGALDASGDVASVWDHDELIADLHLDRIDERPGTSALLVGFYDPDEPEKALSDIAELKTLARNLGGAIEEDFWPLLTRDRLRVRIEVIDGDRRVYQHTVDPEEQYTELTRALRKFDAGKIHDTLDEVGSIVVRDVPIKISARTDADDRHPAFEHTAKLVVTLSDEQKDSLENKVCLLRRPEMVVQTVDKDFEGRTYHAFLLAGAAIHPDNPSIDDARADDFLRFAEPPAHDQWIPRSGRARTSQANLTAHYKAPWLPNLRNIETGIIDQLLKLFGAPPVVEGQPPKAIFKNLAFLHGDRGTGGRSASSPRKPEIRIHHAMVVDEAWEVDFEIRAKNRPEGWSIVPKLTFIGLDGGHLDIAWAGFDVEEGVETDGDGTVVLRPRPRGRILTATVHGVSVKELPIPASESAIDVRLATADVAPTAATAEVSS
;
A
#
# COMPACT_ATOMS: atom_id res chain seq x y z
N MET A 1 25.40 38.36 8.67
CA MET A 1 24.20 37.71 8.11
C MET A 1 23.17 37.62 9.22
N THR A 2 21.91 37.99 8.97
CA THR A 2 20.85 37.85 9.96
C THR A 2 20.13 36.55 9.71
N ILE A 3 20.13 35.64 10.69
CA ILE A 3 19.35 34.40 10.63
C ILE A 3 18.01 34.67 11.32
N THR A 4 16.90 34.28 10.70
CA THR A 4 15.56 34.59 11.20
C THR A 4 14.53 33.61 10.65
N TRP A 5 13.43 33.46 11.39
CA TRP A 5 12.17 33.00 10.85
C TRP A 5 11.41 34.13 10.15
N GLN A 6 10.66 33.79 9.12
CA GLN A 6 9.73 34.69 8.44
C GLN A 6 8.48 33.93 7.98
N TRP A 7 7.30 34.49 8.25
CA TRP A 7 6.02 34.08 7.66
C TRP A 7 5.51 35.22 6.78
N GLU A 8 5.01 34.88 5.60
CA GLU A 8 4.39 35.86 4.72
C GLU A 8 3.08 36.39 5.30
N ALA A 9 2.77 37.65 4.96
CA ALA A 9 1.46 38.21 5.26
C ALA A 9 0.36 37.42 4.54
N GLN A 10 -0.76 37.21 5.22
CA GLN A 10 -1.90 36.52 4.63
C GLN A 10 -2.44 37.30 3.42
N SER A 11 -2.65 36.60 2.31
CA SER A 11 -3.30 37.15 1.12
C SER A 11 -4.76 37.46 1.41
N ARG A 12 -5.26 38.59 0.87
CA ARG A 12 -6.69 38.94 0.95
C ARG A 12 -7.59 37.93 0.25
N ASN A 13 -7.07 37.20 -0.74
CA ASN A 13 -7.84 36.31 -1.60
C ASN A 13 -7.64 34.83 -1.27
N TYR A 14 -6.68 34.49 -0.40
CA TYR A 14 -6.31 33.10 -0.14
C TYR A 14 -5.77 32.91 1.29
N ALA A 15 -6.26 31.85 1.93
CA ALA A 15 -5.87 31.43 3.26
C ALA A 15 -5.60 29.92 3.26
N ASN A 16 -4.44 29.53 3.77
CA ASN A 16 -4.09 28.11 3.93
C ASN A 16 -4.23 27.67 5.40
N TYR A 17 -5.25 26.87 5.70
CA TYR A 17 -5.52 26.33 7.04
C TYR A 17 -4.83 24.98 7.30
N GLY A 18 -3.75 24.69 6.58
CA GLY A 18 -2.90 23.51 6.76
C GLY A 18 -2.88 22.59 5.55
N ASN A 19 -1.95 21.64 5.57
CA ASN A 19 -1.70 20.73 4.46
C ASN A 19 -2.51 19.43 4.59
N ALA A 20 -3.59 19.29 3.81
CA ALA A 20 -4.47 18.12 3.85
C ALA A 20 -3.75 16.78 3.57
N ASN A 21 -2.63 16.83 2.84
CA ASN A 21 -1.83 15.66 2.48
C ASN A 21 -1.28 14.90 3.68
N GLN A 22 -1.01 15.59 4.78
CA GLN A 22 -0.49 14.98 6.01
C GLN A 22 -1.48 13.95 6.61
N TRP A 23 -2.77 14.10 6.31
CA TRP A 23 -3.84 13.19 6.75
C TRP A 23 -4.10 12.04 5.78
N ALA A 24 -3.52 12.10 4.57
CA ALA A 24 -3.62 11.05 3.56
C ALA A 24 -2.46 10.04 3.65
N VAL A 25 -1.38 10.40 4.35
CA VAL A 25 -0.23 9.51 4.60
C VAL A 25 -0.53 8.67 5.85
N ASN A 26 -0.20 7.39 5.79
CA ASN A 26 -0.32 6.49 6.93
C ASN A 26 0.64 6.93 8.06
N ALA A 27 0.21 6.76 9.31
CA ALA A 27 0.70 7.54 10.44
C ALA A 27 1.77 6.83 11.30
N GLY A 28 2.29 5.68 10.84
CA GLY A 28 3.21 4.83 11.61
C GLY A 28 4.66 4.84 11.14
N LEU A 29 5.59 4.43 12.01
CA LEU A 29 7.03 4.37 11.72
C LEU A 29 7.37 3.61 10.44
N ALA A 30 6.61 2.57 10.09
CA ALA A 30 6.80 1.84 8.85
C ALA A 30 6.62 2.75 7.63
N SER A 31 5.65 3.67 7.67
CA SER A 31 5.46 4.67 6.61
C SER A 31 6.61 5.69 6.57
N LEU A 32 7.14 6.09 7.73
CA LEU A 32 8.35 6.92 7.77
C LEU A 32 9.55 6.21 7.16
N ALA A 33 9.82 4.97 7.56
CA ALA A 33 10.86 4.12 7.01
C ALA A 33 10.74 4.04 5.48
N ARG A 34 9.57 3.62 5.01
CA ARG A 34 9.25 3.43 3.59
C ARG A 34 9.47 4.69 2.76
N GLU A 35 8.81 5.79 3.13
CA GLU A 35 8.86 7.03 2.35
C GLU A 35 10.26 7.66 2.37
N SER A 36 10.92 7.69 3.54
CA SER A 36 12.25 8.30 3.62
C SER A 36 13.33 7.48 2.91
N ALA A 37 13.33 6.15 3.06
CA ALA A 37 14.30 5.29 2.38
C ALA A 37 14.07 5.27 0.87
N GLN A 38 12.81 5.26 0.42
CA GLN A 38 12.48 5.41 -1.00
C GLN A 38 12.97 6.76 -1.54
N ASN A 39 12.74 7.88 -0.84
CA ASN A 39 13.22 9.20 -1.27
C ASN A 39 14.75 9.23 -1.42
N SER A 40 15.48 8.66 -0.47
CA SER A 40 16.95 8.59 -0.53
C SER A 40 17.44 7.66 -1.64
N ASN A 41 16.77 6.52 -1.85
CA ASN A 41 17.07 5.58 -2.95
C ASN A 41 16.83 6.22 -4.33
N ASP A 42 15.73 6.94 -4.51
CA ASP A 42 15.41 7.68 -5.74
C ASP A 42 16.46 8.79 -6.01
N ALA A 43 16.97 9.41 -4.94
CA ALA A 43 17.97 10.46 -5.03
C ALA A 43 19.41 9.94 -5.12
N ARG A 44 19.65 8.62 -5.02
CA ARG A 44 20.99 8.02 -5.03
C ARG A 44 21.77 8.37 -6.29
N LEU A 45 23.06 8.66 -6.12
CA LEU A 45 24.01 8.79 -7.22
C LEU A 45 24.38 7.42 -7.78
N HIS A 46 24.30 7.26 -9.10
CA HIS A 46 24.62 6.00 -9.79
C HIS A 46 26.08 6.02 -10.25
N ASN A 47 27.00 6.26 -9.31
CA ASN A 47 28.45 6.39 -9.56
C ASN A 47 29.27 5.17 -9.09
N GLY A 48 28.59 4.10 -8.64
CA GLY A 48 29.21 2.89 -8.13
C GLY A 48 29.53 2.90 -6.63
N GLU A 49 29.31 4.02 -5.93
CA GLU A 49 29.40 4.08 -4.47
C GLU A 49 28.05 3.72 -3.83
N CYS A 50 28.10 3.00 -2.71
CA CYS A 50 26.92 2.66 -1.91
C CYS A 50 26.38 3.93 -1.23
N ALA A 51 25.09 4.21 -1.42
CA ALA A 51 24.41 5.23 -0.64
C ALA A 51 24.29 4.80 0.82
N GLU A 52 24.38 5.75 1.74
CA GLU A 52 24.21 5.49 3.17
C GLU A 52 23.09 6.37 3.72
N MET A 53 22.25 5.80 4.55
CA MET A 53 21.19 6.49 5.26
C MET A 53 21.36 6.31 6.76
N VAL A 54 21.26 7.39 7.52
CA VAL A 54 21.46 7.41 8.96
C VAL A 54 20.23 8.05 9.62
N TYR A 55 19.54 7.26 10.43
CA TYR A 55 18.49 7.74 11.33
C TYR A 55 19.11 7.98 12.71
N THR A 56 19.01 9.20 13.21
CA THR A 56 19.54 9.58 14.52
C THR A 56 18.42 10.14 15.38
N PHE A 57 17.98 9.37 16.38
CA PHE A 57 17.13 9.90 17.44
C PHE A 57 18.00 10.70 18.41
N VAL A 58 17.64 11.95 18.67
CA VAL A 58 18.39 12.84 19.56
C VAL A 58 17.50 13.30 20.70
N ARG A 59 17.96 13.09 21.92
CA ARG A 59 17.33 13.60 23.15
C ARG A 59 18.15 14.76 23.70
N LEU A 60 17.55 15.94 23.75
CA LEU A 60 18.17 17.14 24.31
C LEU A 60 17.50 17.54 25.63
N THR A 61 18.30 17.88 26.63
CA THR A 61 17.85 18.35 27.95
C THR A 61 18.74 19.50 28.45
N GLY A 62 18.23 20.29 29.40
CA GLY A 62 19.01 21.33 30.09
C GLY A 62 19.65 22.34 29.14
N GLU A 63 20.96 22.56 29.27
CA GLU A 63 21.70 23.53 28.44
C GLU A 63 21.70 23.18 26.96
N ARG A 64 21.75 21.89 26.61
CA ARG A 64 21.79 21.45 25.21
C ARG A 64 20.49 21.78 24.49
N ARG A 65 19.37 21.55 25.17
CA ARG A 65 18.05 21.97 24.68
C ARG A 65 17.99 23.48 24.50
N ARG A 66 18.44 24.26 25.50
CA ARG A 66 18.46 25.73 25.41
C ARG A 66 19.29 26.22 24.23
N ARG A 67 20.49 25.65 24.02
CA ARG A 67 21.36 26.02 22.90
C ARG A 67 20.70 25.78 21.54
N PHE A 68 20.05 24.62 21.38
CA PHE A 68 19.29 24.31 20.19
C PHE A 68 18.11 25.29 19.99
N GLU A 69 17.34 25.55 21.05
CA GLU A 69 16.21 26.48 21.05
C GLU A 69 16.66 27.92 20.70
N ASP A 70 17.76 28.39 21.27
CA ASP A 70 18.36 29.69 20.98
C ASP A 70 18.80 29.79 19.51
N ALA A 71 19.50 28.76 19.01
CA ALA A 71 19.98 28.71 17.63
C ALA A 71 18.85 28.71 16.59
N MET A 72 17.70 28.11 16.91
CA MET A 72 16.52 28.15 16.05
C MET A 72 15.59 29.34 16.32
N HIS A 73 16.00 30.31 17.16
CA HIS A 73 15.18 31.45 17.60
C HIS A 73 13.79 31.04 18.13
N TRP A 74 13.77 30.02 18.98
CA TRP A 74 12.57 29.43 19.55
C TRP A 74 11.72 30.47 20.32
N GLU A 75 12.29 31.10 21.35
CA GLU A 75 11.53 31.95 22.27
C GLU A 75 10.98 33.22 21.62
N ASP A 76 11.81 33.90 20.82
CA ASP A 76 11.48 35.22 20.30
C ASP A 76 10.72 35.18 18.97
N GLN A 77 10.80 34.07 18.22
CA GLN A 77 10.24 34.00 16.87
C GLN A 77 9.33 32.79 16.66
N LEU A 78 9.82 31.56 16.77
CA LEU A 78 9.01 30.39 16.41
C LEU A 78 7.85 30.14 17.40
N ARG A 79 8.12 30.13 18.71
CA ARG A 79 7.13 29.83 19.75
C ARG A 79 5.93 30.80 19.74
N PRO A 80 6.10 32.13 19.62
CA PRO A 80 4.97 33.06 19.50
C PRO A 80 4.05 32.76 18.32
N HIS A 81 4.63 32.42 17.16
CA HIS A 81 3.86 32.05 15.97
C HIS A 81 3.12 30.71 16.17
N LEU A 82 3.78 29.69 16.73
CA LEU A 82 3.15 28.41 17.06
C LEU A 82 2.00 28.57 18.07
N ALA A 83 2.17 29.40 19.09
CA ALA A 83 1.12 29.70 20.07
C ALA A 83 -0.08 30.42 19.42
N ALA A 84 0.17 31.35 18.49
CA ALA A 84 -0.88 32.01 17.73
C ALA A 84 -1.63 31.03 16.80
N MET A 85 -0.92 30.09 16.18
CA MET A 85 -1.52 29.01 15.38
C MET A 85 -2.37 28.08 16.24
N ALA A 86 -1.86 27.66 17.39
CA ALA A 86 -2.57 26.82 18.35
C ALA A 86 -3.88 27.49 18.85
N GLY A 87 -3.87 28.82 19.03
CA GLY A 87 -5.06 29.59 19.39
C GLY A 87 -6.17 29.58 18.32
N ALA A 88 -5.87 29.19 17.08
CA ALA A 88 -6.84 29.06 15.99
C ALA A 88 -7.54 27.69 15.94
N ALA A 89 -7.37 26.83 16.97
CA ALA A 89 -7.87 25.45 17.03
C ALA A 89 -9.38 25.30 16.87
N GLU A 90 -10.18 26.33 17.16
CA GLU A 90 -11.64 26.29 16.97
C GLU A 90 -12.04 26.21 15.48
N GLY A 91 -11.15 26.59 14.55
CA GLY A 91 -11.45 26.68 13.10
C GLY A 91 -10.64 25.74 12.19
N ALA A 92 -9.60 25.06 12.68
CA ALA A 92 -8.74 24.23 11.85
C ALA A 92 -8.21 22.97 12.58
N VAL A 93 -8.35 21.80 11.95
CA VAL A 93 -7.89 20.50 12.52
C VAL A 93 -6.39 20.53 12.84
N SER A 94 -5.57 21.07 11.93
CA SER A 94 -4.12 21.16 12.11
C SER A 94 -3.71 22.08 13.28
N ALA A 95 -4.55 23.05 13.66
CA ALA A 95 -4.29 23.91 14.81
C ALA A 95 -4.44 23.17 16.16
N GLY A 96 -5.36 22.20 16.26
CA GLY A 96 -5.47 21.33 17.43
C GLY A 96 -4.24 20.44 17.61
N GLN A 97 -3.66 19.95 16.51
CA GLN A 97 -2.39 19.19 16.55
C GLN A 97 -1.24 20.07 17.03
N LEU A 98 -1.10 21.30 16.49
CA LEU A 98 -0.09 22.25 16.94
C LEU A 98 -0.25 22.62 18.41
N GLN A 99 -1.50 22.80 18.89
CA GLN A 99 -1.78 23.06 20.30
C GLN A 99 -1.32 21.92 21.20
N SER A 100 -1.69 20.68 20.86
CA SER A 100 -1.27 19.48 21.61
C SER A 100 0.25 19.30 21.55
N GLY A 101 0.83 19.50 20.37
CA GLY A 101 2.26 19.38 20.12
C GLY A 101 3.10 20.39 20.89
N LEU A 102 2.73 21.67 20.85
CA LEU A 102 3.38 22.75 21.58
C LEU A 102 3.32 22.49 23.08
N LYS A 103 2.13 22.16 23.60
CA LYS A 103 1.94 21.82 25.02
C LYS A 103 2.85 20.65 25.44
N ALA A 104 2.90 19.57 24.66
CA ALA A 104 3.74 18.42 24.97
C ALA A 104 5.25 18.77 25.01
N VAL A 105 5.71 19.66 24.11
CA VAL A 105 7.11 20.11 24.09
C VAL A 105 7.42 21.05 25.26
N GLU A 106 6.49 21.92 25.64
CA GLU A 106 6.65 22.86 26.77
C GLU A 106 6.58 22.15 28.14
N GLU A 107 5.74 21.13 28.29
CA GLU A 107 5.58 20.38 29.55
C GLU A 107 6.69 19.34 29.77
N SER A 108 7.38 18.89 28.71
CA SER A 108 8.50 17.97 28.79
C SER A 108 9.78 18.70 29.15
N GLU A 109 10.63 18.12 30.00
CA GLU A 109 12.01 18.62 30.20
C GLU A 109 12.92 18.32 28.99
N ALA A 110 12.59 17.29 28.22
CA ALA A 110 13.39 16.80 27.11
C ALA A 110 12.75 17.14 25.75
N LEU A 111 13.57 17.62 24.82
CA LEU A 111 13.20 17.81 23.42
C LEU A 111 13.69 16.61 22.61
N MET A 112 12.76 15.97 21.89
CA MET A 112 13.07 14.85 20.99
C MET A 112 13.22 15.36 19.57
N LEU A 113 14.26 14.89 18.90
CA LEU A 113 14.51 15.13 17.48
C LEU A 113 14.72 13.79 16.79
N LEU A 114 14.35 13.73 15.52
CA LEU A 114 14.78 12.67 14.61
C LEU A 114 15.46 13.30 13.41
N ARG A 115 16.75 13.01 13.25
CA ARG A 115 17.51 13.38 12.06
C ARG A 115 17.54 12.20 11.09
N ILE A 116 17.16 12.44 9.86
CA ILE A 116 17.20 11.47 8.76
C ILE A 116 18.19 12.02 7.74
N ALA A 117 19.36 11.39 7.61
CA ALA A 117 20.43 11.87 6.75
C ALA A 117 20.81 10.84 5.71
N ASP A 118 20.87 11.24 4.44
CA ASP A 118 21.48 10.42 3.37
C ASP A 118 22.83 10.98 2.90
N TYR A 119 23.64 10.08 2.35
CA TYR A 119 24.97 10.30 1.80
C TYR A 119 25.13 9.50 0.51
N GLY A 120 25.83 10.05 -0.48
CA GLY A 120 25.88 9.47 -1.82
C GLY A 120 24.59 9.67 -2.62
N ALA A 121 23.84 10.73 -2.30
CA ALA A 121 22.61 11.15 -2.98
C ALA A 121 22.79 12.53 -3.61
N ARG A 122 21.86 13.01 -4.44
CA ARG A 122 21.99 14.28 -5.17
C ARG A 122 22.17 15.53 -4.27
N GLY A 123 21.68 15.50 -3.04
CA GLY A 123 21.50 16.70 -2.21
C GLY A 123 20.40 17.63 -2.77
N LEU A 124 20.19 18.79 -2.16
CA LEU A 124 19.16 19.77 -2.54
C LEU A 124 19.70 20.82 -3.51
N THR A 125 19.63 20.50 -4.79
CA THR A 125 20.10 21.33 -5.91
C THR A 125 19.02 22.29 -6.43
N GLY A 126 19.46 23.24 -7.25
CA GLY A 126 18.61 24.21 -7.93
C GLY A 126 18.37 25.50 -7.13
N PRO A 127 17.59 26.42 -7.71
CA PRO A 127 17.50 27.81 -7.26
C PRO A 127 16.92 27.93 -5.85
N GLU A 128 17.07 29.11 -5.25
CA GLU A 128 16.50 29.41 -3.93
C GLU A 128 14.98 29.56 -3.99
N PHE A 129 14.46 30.20 -5.03
CA PHE A 129 13.04 30.49 -5.20
C PHE A 129 12.49 29.85 -6.48
N ALA A 130 11.18 29.59 -6.49
CA ALA A 130 10.47 29.01 -7.63
C ALA A 130 10.10 30.11 -8.64
N GLU A 131 11.11 30.66 -9.31
CA GLU A 131 10.95 31.69 -10.33
C GLU A 131 11.41 31.20 -11.70
N GLY A 132 10.70 31.62 -12.75
CA GLY A 132 11.05 31.28 -14.13
C GLY A 132 10.40 29.98 -14.63
N ASP A 133 11.14 29.25 -15.47
CA ASP A 133 10.65 28.01 -16.08
C ASP A 133 10.65 26.87 -15.05
N GLU A 134 9.50 26.23 -14.88
CA GLU A 134 9.34 25.06 -14.01
C GLU A 134 10.29 23.91 -14.35
N ALA A 135 10.72 23.79 -15.61
CA ALA A 135 11.72 22.81 -16.02
C ALA A 135 13.09 23.02 -15.35
N GLY A 136 13.39 24.26 -14.93
CA GLY A 136 14.60 24.62 -14.20
C GLY A 136 14.51 24.43 -12.68
N TYR A 137 13.35 24.03 -12.14
CA TYR A 137 13.20 23.80 -10.71
C TYR A 137 13.98 22.56 -10.28
N GLY A 138 15.02 22.76 -9.47
CA GLY A 138 15.70 21.69 -8.76
C GLY A 138 14.84 21.08 -7.65
N ASN A 139 15.36 20.06 -6.98
CA ASN A 139 14.65 19.38 -5.91
C ASN A 139 14.56 20.22 -4.62
N PHE A 140 15.40 21.24 -4.42
CA PHE A 140 15.30 22.15 -3.27
C PHE A 140 13.93 22.83 -3.16
N VAL A 141 13.51 23.57 -4.18
CA VAL A 141 12.22 24.29 -4.14
C VAL A 141 11.03 23.34 -4.08
N LYS A 142 11.13 22.18 -4.74
CA LYS A 142 10.07 21.14 -4.75
C LYS A 142 9.82 20.56 -3.35
N LEU A 143 10.89 20.37 -2.57
CA LEU A 143 10.80 19.87 -1.20
C LEU A 143 10.44 21.00 -0.23
N CYS A 144 11.20 22.10 -0.24
CA CYS A 144 11.19 23.08 0.84
C CYS A 144 10.12 24.17 0.64
N ARG A 145 9.85 24.61 -0.60
CA ARG A 145 9.02 25.81 -0.87
C ARG A 145 7.67 25.53 -1.51
N LEU A 146 7.56 24.52 -2.37
CA LEU A 146 6.34 24.19 -3.09
C LEU A 146 5.49 23.16 -2.33
N ASP A 147 4.18 23.19 -2.56
CA ASP A 147 3.22 22.16 -2.12
C ASP A 147 2.68 21.41 -3.33
N LEU A 148 2.38 20.11 -3.18
CA LEU A 148 1.76 19.26 -4.23
C LEU A 148 2.49 19.19 -5.59
N TYR A 149 3.75 19.62 -5.65
CA TYR A 149 4.56 19.59 -6.86
C TYR A 149 5.65 18.51 -6.77
N SER A 150 5.53 17.46 -7.58
CA SER A 150 6.61 16.52 -7.90
C SER A 150 6.90 16.64 -9.39
N GLY A 151 8.14 16.94 -9.77
CA GLY A 151 8.54 17.00 -11.17
C GLY A 151 8.43 15.65 -11.87
N LYS A 152 8.51 15.64 -13.20
CA LYS A 152 8.43 14.44 -14.05
C LYS A 152 9.72 13.61 -14.07
N ASP A 153 10.30 13.27 -12.92
CA ASP A 153 11.44 12.34 -12.91
C ASP A 153 10.90 10.91 -13.15
N ARG A 154 11.10 10.40 -14.37
CA ARG A 154 10.57 9.08 -14.81
C ARG A 154 11.10 7.91 -13.95
N ALA A 155 12.24 8.11 -13.27
CA ALA A 155 12.90 7.10 -12.45
C ALA A 155 12.60 7.22 -10.94
N SER A 156 11.98 8.31 -10.47
CA SER A 156 11.60 8.44 -9.05
C SER A 156 10.29 7.71 -8.79
N GLY A 157 10.22 6.93 -7.72
CA GLY A 157 9.02 6.24 -7.31
C GLY A 157 7.89 7.20 -6.91
N GLY A 158 8.17 8.36 -6.31
CA GLY A 158 7.14 9.28 -5.79
C GLY A 158 6.47 10.19 -6.84
N SER A 159 5.16 10.03 -7.08
CA SER A 159 4.41 10.80 -8.09
C SER A 159 3.46 11.89 -7.55
N PHE A 160 3.38 12.12 -6.23
CA PHE A 160 2.34 12.98 -5.65
C PHE A 160 2.82 14.10 -4.71
N GLY A 161 4.12 14.21 -4.45
CA GLY A 161 4.62 15.08 -3.39
C GLY A 161 4.01 14.77 -2.00
N LEU A 162 3.45 13.55 -1.83
CA LEU A 162 2.87 13.04 -0.59
C LEU A 162 3.97 12.49 0.33
N GLY A 163 5.00 11.84 -0.23
CA GLY A 163 6.11 11.29 0.54
C GLY A 163 6.87 12.31 1.37
N LYS A 164 6.96 13.58 0.94
CA LYS A 164 7.56 14.64 1.76
C LYS A 164 6.73 14.99 3.00
N ALA A 165 5.41 14.79 2.96
CA ALA A 165 4.52 15.14 4.07
C ALA A 165 4.82 14.31 5.33
N VAL A 166 5.46 13.14 5.17
CA VAL A 166 5.87 12.28 6.29
C VAL A 166 6.80 13.02 7.26
N TYR A 167 7.72 13.87 6.78
CA TYR A 167 8.64 14.58 7.67
C TYR A 167 7.91 15.51 8.63
N TRP A 168 6.97 16.31 8.11
CA TRP A 168 6.16 17.19 8.95
C TRP A 168 5.16 16.40 9.81
N ARG A 169 4.61 15.30 9.30
CA ARG A 169 3.68 14.44 10.06
C ARG A 169 4.30 13.89 11.34
N PHE A 170 5.60 13.57 11.32
CA PHE A 170 6.37 13.07 12.48
C PHE A 170 7.00 14.18 13.33
N SER A 171 6.74 15.46 13.03
CA SER A 171 7.07 16.61 13.88
C SER A 171 5.79 17.13 14.54
N ARG A 172 5.72 17.08 15.88
CA ARG A 172 4.56 17.63 16.62
C ARG A 172 4.34 19.12 16.36
N LEU A 173 5.42 19.83 16.02
CA LEU A 173 5.43 21.27 15.78
C LEU A 173 5.25 21.64 14.30
N GLN A 174 5.13 20.63 13.43
CA GLN A 174 5.15 20.82 11.98
C GLN A 174 6.39 21.60 11.51
N THR A 175 7.54 21.34 12.12
CA THR A 175 8.80 22.05 11.85
C THR A 175 9.90 21.07 11.51
N VAL A 176 10.48 21.25 10.32
CA VAL A 176 11.60 20.45 9.83
C VAL A 176 12.74 21.38 9.44
N LEU A 177 13.96 21.09 9.91
CA LEU A 177 15.17 21.79 9.48
C LEU A 177 15.95 20.89 8.52
N PHE A 178 16.35 21.43 7.38
CA PHE A 178 17.13 20.71 6.38
C PHE A 178 18.57 21.20 6.39
N ASN A 179 19.52 20.29 6.18
CA ASN A 179 20.91 20.60 5.85
C ASN A 179 21.35 19.74 4.67
N SER A 180 21.87 20.31 3.60
CA SER A 180 22.30 19.55 2.42
C SER A 180 23.69 19.90 1.94
N THR A 181 24.44 18.88 1.53
CA THR A 181 25.65 19.01 0.71
C THR A 181 25.32 18.57 -0.71
N ILE A 182 25.71 19.36 -1.70
CA ILE A 182 25.50 19.06 -3.13
C ILE A 182 26.85 18.83 -3.81
N ALA A 183 26.83 18.24 -5.00
CA ALA A 183 28.06 18.06 -5.76
C ALA A 183 28.67 19.44 -6.12
N PRO A 184 30.00 19.60 -6.10
CA PRO A 184 30.64 20.85 -6.51
C PRO A 184 30.29 21.31 -7.94
N ALA A 185 29.96 20.37 -8.83
CA ALA A 185 29.52 20.66 -10.19
C ALA A 185 28.13 21.32 -10.25
N ASP A 186 27.31 21.13 -9.22
CA ASP A 186 25.96 21.70 -9.07
C ASP A 186 25.96 22.92 -8.12
N ALA A 187 27.15 23.44 -7.77
CA ALA A 187 27.30 24.53 -6.81
C ALA A 187 26.47 25.76 -7.20
N ILE A 188 25.86 26.39 -6.20
CA ILE A 188 25.01 27.57 -6.36
C ILE A 188 25.79 28.76 -5.83
N ASP A 189 26.13 29.67 -6.73
CA ASP A 189 26.99 30.84 -6.43
C ASP A 189 28.31 30.44 -5.75
N GLY A 190 28.87 29.29 -6.15
CA GLY A 190 30.09 28.71 -5.58
C GLY A 190 29.89 27.94 -4.27
N ASN A 191 28.68 27.95 -3.70
CA ASN A 191 28.36 27.21 -2.48
C ASN A 191 27.85 25.81 -2.80
N TRP A 192 28.35 24.82 -2.07
CA TRP A 192 27.97 23.42 -2.23
C TRP A 192 27.90 22.64 -0.91
N ARG A 193 28.40 23.23 0.18
CA ARG A 193 28.36 22.64 1.53
C ARG A 193 27.29 23.31 2.36
N ASN A 194 26.64 22.50 3.19
CA ASN A 194 25.87 23.00 4.31
C ASN A 194 24.75 23.99 3.95
N ARG A 195 23.92 23.67 2.95
CA ARG A 195 22.70 24.41 2.61
C ARG A 195 21.63 24.15 3.67
N VAL A 196 21.43 25.12 4.57
CA VAL A 196 20.47 25.01 5.68
C VAL A 196 19.23 25.86 5.45
N ILE A 197 18.05 25.26 5.60
CA ILE A 197 16.75 25.94 5.59
C ILE A 197 15.79 25.26 6.57
N GLY A 198 15.05 26.01 7.38
CA GLY A 198 13.95 25.48 8.17
C GLY A 198 12.59 25.77 7.55
N VAL A 199 11.66 24.84 7.69
CA VAL A 199 10.30 24.96 7.13
C VAL A 199 9.28 24.57 8.19
N ASN A 200 8.45 25.53 8.59
CA ASN A 200 7.26 25.29 9.39
C ASN A 200 6.03 25.19 8.48
N GLN A 201 5.24 24.13 8.64
CA GLN A 201 3.95 23.90 7.97
C GLN A 201 2.79 24.05 8.96
N GLY A 202 2.50 25.29 9.33
CA GLY A 202 1.41 25.64 10.23
C GLY A 202 0.10 25.98 9.53
N VAL A 203 -0.69 26.81 10.22
CA VAL A 203 -1.97 27.34 9.73
C VAL A 203 -1.94 28.87 9.69
N VAL A 204 -2.84 29.50 8.92
CA VAL A 204 -3.03 30.94 9.04
C VAL A 204 -3.31 31.33 10.49
N HIS A 205 -2.73 32.44 10.93
CA HIS A 205 -2.83 32.88 12.31
C HIS A 205 -2.65 34.39 12.40
N ARG A 206 -3.05 34.95 13.54
CA ARG A 206 -2.93 36.39 13.83
C ARG A 206 -1.98 36.62 14.98
N MET A 207 -1.01 37.50 14.78
CA MET A 207 -0.07 37.91 15.83
C MET A 207 0.18 39.41 15.72
N ASN A 208 0.16 40.11 16.86
CA ASN A 208 0.44 41.56 16.97
C ASN A 208 -0.36 42.41 15.96
N GLY A 209 -1.63 42.07 15.75
CA GLY A 209 -2.52 42.79 14.84
C GLY A 209 -2.40 42.40 13.36
N SER A 210 -1.35 41.65 12.97
CA SER A 210 -1.10 41.20 11.60
C SER A 210 -1.60 39.77 11.37
N GLN A 211 -2.01 39.45 10.14
CA GLN A 211 -2.37 38.10 9.72
C GLN A 211 -1.27 37.49 8.85
N PHE A 212 -0.96 36.23 9.10
CA PHE A 212 0.14 35.50 8.46
C PHE A 212 -0.37 34.25 7.75
N GLN A 213 0.35 33.83 6.71
CA GLN A 213 0.20 32.52 6.11
C GLN A 213 0.69 31.41 7.06
N GLY A 214 0.30 30.16 6.79
CA GLY A 214 0.69 29.02 7.59
C GLY A 214 2.13 28.53 7.38
N ARG A 215 2.79 28.90 6.27
CA ARG A 215 4.17 28.50 6.00
C ARG A 215 5.16 29.53 6.54
N GLY A 216 6.15 29.05 7.28
CA GLY A 216 7.27 29.84 7.78
C GLY A 216 8.61 29.27 7.33
N PHE A 217 9.57 30.15 7.10
CA PHE A 217 10.92 29.77 6.66
C PHE A 217 11.97 30.31 7.62
N PHE A 218 12.96 29.47 7.94
CA PHE A 218 14.12 29.83 8.75
C PHE A 218 15.39 29.81 7.90
N GLY A 219 16.17 30.87 7.96
CA GLY A 219 17.41 30.97 7.21
C GLY A 219 17.99 32.38 7.22
N ALA A 220 18.82 32.66 6.22
CA ALA A 220 19.46 33.96 6.03
C ALA A 220 18.46 34.97 5.45
N LEU A 221 18.28 36.13 6.09
CA LEU A 221 17.60 37.25 5.44
C LEU A 221 18.48 37.79 4.30
N ASP A 222 17.97 37.76 3.08
CA ASP A 222 18.67 38.23 1.89
C ASP A 222 18.43 39.74 1.63
N ALA A 223 18.96 40.23 0.51
CA ALA A 223 18.85 41.64 0.13
C ALA A 223 17.45 42.05 -0.38
N SER A 224 16.61 41.12 -0.85
CA SER A 224 15.21 41.42 -1.21
C SER A 224 14.30 41.45 0.01
N GLY A 225 14.78 40.96 1.15
CA GLY A 225 14.03 40.88 2.40
C GLY A 225 13.31 39.55 2.56
N ASP A 226 13.69 38.54 1.77
CA ASP A 226 13.19 37.18 1.85
C ASP A 226 14.17 36.30 2.64
N VAL A 227 13.65 35.25 3.26
CA VAL A 227 14.51 34.24 3.92
C VAL A 227 14.99 33.22 2.89
N ALA A 228 16.30 33.15 2.71
CA ALA A 228 17.06 32.21 1.88
C ALA A 228 17.85 31.20 2.72
N SER A 229 18.41 30.18 2.07
CA SER A 229 19.28 29.19 2.71
C SER A 229 20.52 29.83 3.36
N VAL A 230 20.89 29.35 4.54
CA VAL A 230 22.22 29.58 5.13
C VAL A 230 23.21 28.61 4.46
N TRP A 231 24.44 29.05 4.20
CA TRP A 231 25.49 28.21 3.63
C TRP A 231 26.73 28.23 4.53
N ASP A 232 27.40 27.07 4.63
CA ASP A 232 28.73 26.92 5.25
C ASP A 232 28.90 27.58 6.64
N HIS A 233 27.90 27.42 7.50
CA HIS A 233 27.85 28.03 8.84
C HIS A 233 27.96 26.97 9.95
N ASP A 234 29.17 26.46 10.17
CA ASP A 234 29.44 25.33 11.08
C ASP A 234 28.90 25.50 12.50
N GLU A 235 29.03 26.70 13.10
CA GLU A 235 28.53 26.95 14.47
C GLU A 235 27.01 26.76 14.58
N LEU A 236 26.24 27.29 13.63
CA LEU A 236 24.78 27.15 13.57
C LEU A 236 24.41 25.67 13.38
N ILE A 237 25.14 24.96 12.53
CA ILE A 237 24.86 23.56 12.20
C ILE A 237 25.08 22.66 13.41
N ALA A 238 26.16 22.88 14.15
CA ALA A 238 26.46 22.17 15.38
C ALA A 238 25.37 22.43 16.44
N ASP A 239 25.00 23.69 16.65
CA ASP A 239 23.97 24.05 17.64
C ASP A 239 22.57 23.54 17.25
N LEU A 240 22.28 23.41 15.95
CA LEU A 240 21.05 22.79 15.44
C LEU A 240 21.14 21.26 15.33
N HIS A 241 22.24 20.61 15.75
CA HIS A 241 22.45 19.16 15.59
C HIS A 241 22.28 18.67 14.13
N LEU A 242 22.62 19.50 13.16
CA LEU A 242 22.49 19.25 11.72
C LEU A 242 23.81 18.79 11.07
N ASP A 243 24.83 18.47 11.86
CA ASP A 243 26.13 18.03 11.35
C ASP A 243 26.01 16.83 10.43
N ARG A 244 26.75 16.89 9.32
CA ARG A 244 26.90 15.79 8.37
C ARG A 244 28.21 15.06 8.66
N ILE A 245 28.20 13.74 8.54
CA ILE A 245 29.34 12.86 8.90
C ILE A 245 30.53 13.08 7.95
N ASP A 246 30.24 13.38 6.69
CA ASP A 246 31.23 13.63 5.65
C ASP A 246 30.65 14.58 4.57
N GLU A 247 31.49 14.86 3.56
CA GLU A 247 31.18 15.79 2.48
C GLU A 247 30.51 15.13 1.27
N ARG A 248 30.14 13.84 1.35
CA ARG A 248 29.41 13.21 0.24
C ARG A 248 28.06 13.93 0.06
N PRO A 249 27.66 14.21 -1.18
CA PRO A 249 26.37 14.82 -1.46
C PRO A 249 25.19 14.06 -0.83
N GLY A 250 24.18 14.80 -0.39
CA GLY A 250 23.02 14.28 0.32
C GLY A 250 22.33 15.34 1.19
N THR A 251 21.30 14.92 1.92
CA THR A 251 20.40 15.78 2.68
C THR A 251 20.13 15.19 4.06
N SER A 252 20.05 16.06 5.05
CA SER A 252 19.60 15.76 6.41
C SER A 252 18.28 16.49 6.65
N ALA A 253 17.26 15.78 7.11
CA ALA A 253 15.99 16.32 7.57
C ALA A 253 15.88 16.09 9.08
N LEU A 254 15.79 17.17 9.86
CA LEU A 254 15.66 17.15 11.32
C LEU A 254 14.23 17.50 11.70
N LEU A 255 13.50 16.51 12.22
CA LEU A 255 12.14 16.63 12.66
C LEU A 255 12.13 17.14 14.11
N VAL A 256 11.68 18.39 14.31
CA VAL A 256 11.70 19.03 15.62
C VAL A 256 10.48 18.63 16.43
N GLY A 257 10.67 18.24 17.70
CA GLY A 257 9.58 17.70 18.52
C GLY A 257 9.06 16.38 17.95
N PHE A 258 9.99 15.49 17.61
CA PHE A 258 9.68 14.19 17.02
C PHE A 258 8.72 13.37 17.89
N TYR A 259 7.81 12.66 17.24
CA TYR A 259 6.91 11.71 17.88
C TYR A 259 6.44 10.63 16.91
N ASP A 260 5.88 9.55 17.47
CA ASP A 260 5.13 8.57 16.69
C ASP A 260 3.64 8.98 16.63
N PRO A 261 3.11 9.32 15.44
CA PRO A 261 1.71 9.70 15.29
C PRO A 261 0.69 8.57 15.52
N ASP A 262 1.11 7.31 15.50
CA ASP A 262 0.26 6.17 15.88
C ASP A 262 0.18 6.00 17.41
N GLU A 263 1.17 6.51 18.16
CA GLU A 263 1.20 6.52 19.62
C GLU A 263 1.30 7.97 20.16
N PRO A 264 0.35 8.87 19.83
CA PRO A 264 0.49 10.31 20.07
C PRO A 264 0.47 10.72 21.54
N GLU A 265 -0.01 9.86 22.45
CA GLU A 265 0.00 10.10 23.90
C GLU A 265 1.27 9.58 24.59
N LYS A 266 2.08 8.78 23.89
CA LYS A 266 3.31 8.22 24.45
C LYS A 266 4.39 9.28 24.58
N ALA A 267 4.82 9.51 25.81
CA ALA A 267 5.88 10.47 26.12
C ALA A 267 7.24 9.82 25.88
N LEU A 268 7.94 10.23 24.81
CA LEU A 268 9.28 9.73 24.45
C LEU A 268 10.39 10.31 25.33
N SER A 269 10.22 10.37 26.66
CA SER A 269 11.19 11.01 27.56
C SER A 269 12.32 10.08 28.01
N ASP A 270 12.12 8.76 27.90
CA ASP A 270 13.08 7.71 28.29
C ASP A 270 13.91 7.20 27.09
N ILE A 271 15.21 7.05 27.32
CA ILE A 271 16.17 6.48 26.38
C ILE A 271 15.83 5.03 26.02
N ALA A 272 15.30 4.24 26.96
CA ALA A 272 14.91 2.85 26.69
C ALA A 272 13.79 2.76 25.63
N GLU A 273 12.86 3.71 25.65
CA GLU A 273 11.80 3.82 24.65
C GLU A 273 12.36 4.24 23.29
N LEU A 274 13.27 5.23 23.26
CA LEU A 274 13.94 5.63 22.01
C LEU A 274 14.72 4.47 21.38
N LYS A 275 15.40 3.64 22.18
CA LYS A 275 16.07 2.43 21.70
C LYS A 275 15.09 1.41 21.13
N THR A 276 13.88 1.32 21.70
CA THR A 276 12.83 0.44 21.17
C THR A 276 12.30 0.97 19.85
N LEU A 277 12.06 2.28 19.76
CA LEU A 277 11.66 2.93 18.53
C LEU A 277 12.71 2.78 17.41
N ALA A 278 13.99 2.94 17.76
CA ALA A 278 15.11 2.72 16.86
C ALA A 278 15.15 1.28 16.31
N ARG A 279 14.90 0.27 17.16
CA ARG A 279 14.80 -1.13 16.73
C ARG A 279 13.60 -1.37 15.83
N ASN A 280 12.43 -0.82 16.18
CA ASN A 280 11.21 -0.97 15.38
C ASN A 280 11.37 -0.33 13.99
N LEU A 281 12.00 0.85 13.92
CA LEU A 281 12.33 1.48 12.64
C LEU A 281 13.33 0.63 11.84
N GLY A 282 14.32 0.03 12.50
CA GLY A 282 15.27 -0.90 11.89
C GLY A 282 14.58 -2.10 11.26
N GLY A 283 13.72 -2.78 12.02
CA GLY A 283 12.95 -3.92 11.50
C GLY A 283 12.03 -3.54 10.34
N ALA A 284 11.39 -2.36 10.38
CA ALA A 284 10.56 -1.90 9.27
C ALA A 284 11.38 -1.63 7.99
N ILE A 285 12.58 -1.04 8.11
CA ILE A 285 13.50 -0.85 6.98
C ILE A 285 13.97 -2.22 6.45
N GLU A 286 14.31 -3.13 7.35
CA GLU A 286 14.78 -4.48 7.00
C GLU A 286 13.70 -5.23 6.20
N GLU A 287 12.46 -5.28 6.69
CA GLU A 287 11.35 -5.97 6.02
C GLU A 287 11.04 -5.39 4.63
N ASP A 288 11.03 -4.06 4.51
CA ASP A 288 10.65 -3.38 3.25
C ASP A 288 11.79 -3.30 2.22
N PHE A 289 13.05 -3.23 2.66
CA PHE A 289 14.20 -2.96 1.78
C PHE A 289 15.28 -4.05 1.81
N TRP A 290 15.01 -5.23 2.38
CA TRP A 290 15.96 -6.35 2.35
C TRP A 290 16.58 -6.59 0.97
N PRO A 291 15.90 -6.45 -0.20
CA PRO A 291 16.56 -6.68 -1.49
C PRO A 291 17.62 -5.62 -1.81
N LEU A 292 17.30 -4.35 -1.55
CA LEU A 292 18.19 -3.21 -1.78
C LEU A 292 19.41 -3.25 -0.85
N LEU A 293 19.18 -3.62 0.41
CA LEU A 293 20.22 -3.82 1.43
C LEU A 293 21.13 -5.01 1.06
N THR A 294 20.55 -6.14 0.65
CA THR A 294 21.29 -7.36 0.26
C THR A 294 22.23 -7.14 -0.93
N ARG A 295 21.84 -6.25 -1.85
CA ARG A 295 22.65 -5.87 -3.03
C ARG A 295 23.67 -4.76 -2.73
N ASP A 296 23.83 -4.35 -1.47
CA ASP A 296 24.75 -3.29 -1.02
C ASP A 296 24.54 -1.94 -1.75
N ARG A 297 23.31 -1.67 -2.21
CA ARG A 297 22.97 -0.43 -2.92
C ARG A 297 22.50 0.69 -2.00
N LEU A 298 22.12 0.32 -0.78
CA LEU A 298 21.83 1.21 0.32
C LEU A 298 22.35 0.56 1.61
N ARG A 299 23.05 1.32 2.44
CA ARG A 299 23.35 0.94 3.82
C ARG A 299 22.54 1.81 4.76
N VAL A 300 21.94 1.21 5.78
CA VAL A 300 21.14 1.96 6.77
C VAL A 300 21.73 1.79 8.16
N ARG A 301 21.92 2.92 8.85
CA ARG A 301 22.37 2.96 10.24
C ARG A 301 21.33 3.68 11.09
N ILE A 302 21.08 3.16 12.28
CA ILE A 302 20.17 3.77 13.26
C ILE A 302 20.93 4.04 14.55
N GLU A 303 20.80 5.25 15.06
CA GLU A 303 21.52 5.76 16.22
C GLU A 303 20.56 6.40 17.22
N VAL A 304 20.91 6.31 18.50
CA VAL A 304 20.29 7.12 19.56
C VAL A 304 21.38 7.91 20.26
N ILE A 305 21.19 9.21 20.33
CA ILE A 305 22.06 10.16 21.00
C ILE A 305 21.29 10.77 22.18
N ASP A 306 21.91 10.76 23.36
CA ASP A 306 21.44 11.45 24.57
C ASP A 306 22.43 12.57 24.91
N GLY A 307 22.00 13.81 24.68
CA GLY A 307 22.89 14.97 24.65
C GLY A 307 23.94 14.85 23.54
N ASP A 308 25.20 14.62 23.91
CA ASP A 308 26.32 14.45 22.98
C ASP A 308 26.80 12.99 22.89
N ARG A 309 26.21 12.11 23.70
CA ARG A 309 26.65 10.73 23.83
C ARG A 309 25.79 9.81 22.98
N ARG A 310 26.41 9.11 22.03
CA ARG A 310 25.77 7.99 21.33
C ARG A 310 25.60 6.82 22.30
N VAL A 311 24.35 6.44 22.57
CA VAL A 311 23.96 5.39 23.53
C VAL A 311 23.41 4.13 22.86
N TYR A 312 23.19 4.19 21.54
CA TYR A 312 22.81 3.07 20.69
C TYR A 312 23.30 3.34 19.27
N GLN A 313 23.75 2.28 18.60
CA GLN A 313 24.02 2.26 17.17
C GLN A 313 23.76 0.84 16.67
N HIS A 314 23.11 0.73 15.52
CA HIS A 314 22.94 -0.53 14.81
C HIS A 314 22.96 -0.25 13.31
N THR A 315 23.67 -1.09 12.57
CA THR A 315 23.62 -1.12 11.11
C THR A 315 22.61 -2.19 10.74
N VAL A 316 21.59 -1.83 9.97
CA VAL A 316 20.54 -2.76 9.54
C VAL A 316 21.15 -3.75 8.56
N ASP A 317 21.05 -5.04 8.86
CA ASP A 317 21.55 -6.13 8.05
C ASP A 317 20.45 -7.18 7.87
N PRO A 318 19.86 -7.31 6.67
CA PRO A 318 18.77 -8.27 6.43
C PRO A 318 19.19 -9.73 6.57
N GLU A 319 20.49 -10.04 6.63
CA GLU A 319 20.94 -11.40 6.93
C GLU A 319 20.68 -11.81 8.38
N GLU A 320 20.42 -10.87 9.29
CA GLU A 320 20.13 -11.19 10.68
C GLU A 320 18.73 -11.80 10.84
N GLN A 321 17.72 -11.34 10.09
CA GLN A 321 16.35 -11.86 10.18
C GLN A 321 15.87 -12.62 8.95
N TYR A 322 16.28 -12.24 7.74
CA TYR A 322 15.76 -12.76 6.47
C TYR A 322 16.80 -13.60 5.72
N THR A 323 17.50 -14.48 6.44
CA THR A 323 18.64 -15.28 5.96
C THR A 323 18.39 -15.99 4.62
N GLU A 324 17.27 -16.71 4.49
CA GLU A 324 17.00 -17.48 3.26
C GLU A 324 16.58 -16.57 2.09
N LEU A 325 15.89 -15.45 2.33
CA LEU A 325 15.57 -14.45 1.31
C LEU A 325 16.83 -13.80 0.73
N THR A 326 17.73 -13.31 1.60
CA THR A 326 18.98 -12.67 1.17
C THR A 326 19.87 -13.65 0.42
N ARG A 327 19.99 -14.89 0.91
CA ARG A 327 20.71 -15.99 0.23
C ARG A 327 20.10 -16.30 -1.13
N ALA A 328 18.78 -16.38 -1.23
CA ALA A 328 18.09 -16.70 -2.47
C ALA A 328 18.28 -15.60 -3.52
N LEU A 329 18.22 -14.33 -3.13
CA LEU A 329 18.50 -13.21 -4.03
C LEU A 329 19.93 -13.24 -4.56
N ARG A 330 20.92 -13.50 -3.69
CA ARG A 330 22.32 -13.65 -4.13
C ARG A 330 22.54 -14.81 -5.07
N LYS A 331 21.87 -15.95 -4.84
CA LYS A 331 21.91 -17.10 -5.75
C LYS A 331 21.26 -16.78 -7.09
N PHE A 332 20.13 -16.06 -7.09
CA PHE A 332 19.47 -15.58 -8.31
C PHE A 332 20.40 -14.66 -9.12
N ASP A 333 20.99 -13.65 -8.47
CA ASP A 333 21.91 -12.70 -9.12
C ASP A 333 23.17 -13.38 -9.66
N ALA A 334 23.66 -14.42 -8.98
CA ALA A 334 24.78 -15.24 -9.43
C ALA A 334 24.41 -16.29 -10.50
N GLY A 335 23.14 -16.37 -10.91
CA GLY A 335 22.66 -17.38 -11.86
C GLY A 335 22.70 -18.83 -11.33
N LYS A 336 22.78 -19.02 -10.02
CA LYS A 336 22.87 -20.34 -9.35
C LYS A 336 21.48 -20.88 -9.04
N ILE A 337 20.78 -21.35 -10.08
CA ILE A 337 19.41 -21.86 -10.01
C ILE A 337 19.42 -23.39 -9.98
N HIS A 338 18.54 -23.99 -9.18
CA HIS A 338 18.35 -25.44 -9.07
C HIS A 338 17.11 -25.86 -9.85
N ASP A 339 17.09 -27.12 -10.31
CA ASP A 339 15.95 -27.67 -11.05
C ASP A 339 14.75 -27.95 -10.14
N THR A 340 15.03 -28.42 -8.93
CA THR A 340 14.07 -28.85 -7.90
C THR A 340 14.29 -28.12 -6.57
N LEU A 341 13.26 -28.09 -5.74
CA LEU A 341 13.26 -27.47 -4.42
C LEU A 341 13.27 -28.54 -3.33
N ASP A 342 14.40 -29.24 -3.21
CA ASP A 342 14.50 -30.46 -2.37
C ASP A 342 15.15 -30.20 -1.00
N GLU A 343 16.04 -29.21 -0.90
CA GLU A 343 16.78 -28.89 0.33
C GLU A 343 16.77 -27.39 0.64
N VAL A 344 16.91 -27.05 1.92
CA VAL A 344 17.05 -25.66 2.39
C VAL A 344 18.23 -24.99 1.67
N GLY A 345 18.02 -23.74 1.26
CA GLY A 345 18.98 -22.99 0.46
C GLY A 345 18.93 -23.29 -1.04
N SER A 346 18.28 -24.36 -1.53
CA SER A 346 18.00 -24.47 -2.97
C SER A 346 17.08 -23.35 -3.43
N ILE A 347 17.26 -22.88 -4.66
CA ILE A 347 16.34 -21.91 -5.27
C ILE A 347 15.82 -22.45 -6.60
N VAL A 348 14.54 -22.24 -6.84
CA VAL A 348 13.90 -22.47 -8.14
C VAL A 348 13.34 -21.16 -8.66
N VAL A 349 13.39 -20.97 -9.98
CA VAL A 349 12.82 -19.79 -10.65
C VAL A 349 11.68 -20.24 -11.56
N ARG A 350 10.56 -19.52 -11.50
CA ARG A 350 9.39 -19.73 -12.36
C ARG A 350 9.01 -18.43 -13.05
N ASP A 351 8.58 -18.55 -14.29
CA ASP A 351 8.12 -17.43 -15.09
C ASP A 351 6.65 -17.13 -14.78
N VAL A 352 6.37 -15.86 -14.50
CA VAL A 352 5.01 -15.34 -14.27
C VAL A 352 4.73 -14.27 -15.32
N PRO A 353 3.84 -14.52 -16.30
CA PRO A 353 3.50 -13.55 -17.32
C PRO A 353 2.63 -12.43 -16.75
N ILE A 354 3.05 -11.18 -16.98
CA ILE A 354 2.32 -9.96 -16.62
C ILE A 354 1.95 -9.23 -17.91
N LYS A 355 0.65 -9.04 -18.13
CA LYS A 355 0.16 -8.30 -19.30
C LYS A 355 0.31 -6.79 -19.08
N ILE A 356 1.14 -6.15 -19.88
CA ILE A 356 1.34 -4.70 -19.84
C ILE A 356 0.41 -4.05 -20.85
N SER A 357 -0.41 -3.12 -20.38
CA SER A 357 -1.36 -2.39 -21.24
C SER A 357 -0.65 -1.41 -22.17
N ALA A 358 -1.31 -1.01 -23.26
CA ALA A 358 -0.76 -0.02 -24.18
C ALA A 358 -0.68 1.36 -23.52
N ARG A 359 0.46 2.04 -23.66
CA ARG A 359 0.69 3.41 -23.15
C ARG A 359 0.24 4.46 -24.16
N THR A 360 -0.38 5.53 -23.69
CA THR A 360 -0.99 6.57 -24.52
C THR A 360 -0.20 7.88 -24.57
N ASP A 361 0.79 8.07 -23.70
CA ASP A 361 1.64 9.26 -23.68
C ASP A 361 2.35 9.45 -25.03
N ALA A 362 2.32 10.68 -25.56
CA ALA A 362 2.90 10.98 -26.87
C ALA A 362 4.41 10.69 -26.94
N ASP A 363 5.14 11.04 -25.87
CA ASP A 363 6.61 10.96 -25.81
C ASP A 363 7.15 9.57 -25.42
N ASP A 364 6.27 8.60 -25.12
CA ASP A 364 6.68 7.26 -24.68
C ASP A 364 5.62 6.19 -25.02
N ARG A 365 5.05 6.29 -26.21
CA ARG A 365 3.97 5.43 -26.66
C ARG A 365 4.46 4.00 -26.93
N HIS A 366 3.73 2.99 -26.44
CA HIS A 366 3.99 1.59 -26.79
C HIS A 366 2.70 0.75 -26.85
N PRO A 367 2.65 -0.31 -27.70
CA PRO A 367 1.53 -1.25 -27.71
C PRO A 367 1.48 -2.08 -26.42
N ALA A 368 0.37 -2.80 -26.22
CA ALA A 368 0.29 -3.80 -25.16
C ALA A 368 1.25 -4.96 -25.46
N PHE A 369 1.88 -5.52 -24.44
CA PHE A 369 2.82 -6.63 -24.56
C PHE A 369 2.78 -7.50 -23.29
N GLU A 370 3.48 -8.63 -23.32
CA GLU A 370 3.63 -9.51 -22.15
C GLU A 370 5.04 -9.38 -21.57
N HIS A 371 5.13 -9.03 -20.30
CA HIS A 371 6.37 -8.98 -19.54
C HIS A 371 6.51 -10.27 -18.72
N THR A 372 7.69 -10.89 -18.71
CA THR A 372 7.93 -12.14 -17.97
C THR A 372 8.63 -11.83 -16.64
N ALA A 373 7.86 -11.80 -15.55
CA ALA A 373 8.41 -11.64 -14.20
C ALA A 373 9.02 -12.96 -13.69
N LYS A 374 9.96 -12.86 -12.76
CA LYS A 374 10.70 -14.02 -12.19
C LYS A 374 10.27 -14.25 -10.75
N LEU A 375 9.56 -15.36 -10.51
CA LEU A 375 9.22 -15.84 -9.18
C LEU A 375 10.35 -16.73 -8.67
N VAL A 376 11.08 -16.26 -7.67
CA VAL A 376 12.14 -17.02 -6.99
C VAL A 376 11.55 -17.61 -5.72
N VAL A 377 11.78 -18.90 -5.50
CA VAL A 377 11.26 -19.64 -4.34
C VAL A 377 12.39 -20.43 -3.68
N THR A 378 12.44 -20.37 -2.34
CA THR A 378 13.35 -21.17 -1.51
C THR A 378 12.60 -21.71 -0.29
N LEU A 379 13.08 -22.81 0.31
CA LEU A 379 12.50 -23.34 1.55
C LEU A 379 12.96 -22.52 2.74
N SER A 380 12.06 -22.31 3.70
CA SER A 380 12.42 -21.71 4.99
C SER A 380 13.29 -22.69 5.79
N ASP A 381 14.17 -22.14 6.62
CA ASP A 381 14.98 -22.88 7.57
C ASP A 381 14.28 -22.95 8.95
N GLU A 382 15.04 -23.19 10.02
CA GLU A 382 14.47 -23.21 11.39
C GLU A 382 14.29 -21.79 11.97
N GLN A 383 14.86 -20.77 11.33
CA GLN A 383 14.79 -19.38 11.76
C GLN A 383 13.52 -18.73 11.21
N LYS A 384 12.46 -18.73 12.03
CA LYS A 384 11.20 -18.09 11.66
C LYS A 384 11.32 -16.58 11.54
N ASP A 385 10.68 -16.02 10.52
CA ASP A 385 10.55 -14.57 10.31
C ASP A 385 9.14 -14.18 9.81
N SER A 386 8.91 -12.87 9.63
CA SER A 386 7.60 -12.31 9.25
C SER A 386 7.20 -12.56 7.79
N LEU A 387 8.13 -13.00 6.94
CA LEU A 387 7.98 -13.16 5.48
C LEU A 387 7.86 -14.63 5.04
N GLU A 388 7.80 -15.58 5.97
CA GLU A 388 7.44 -16.98 5.69
C GLU A 388 6.06 -17.08 5.00
N ASN A 389 5.96 -17.95 4.00
CA ASN A 389 4.75 -18.22 3.20
C ASN A 389 4.19 -16.97 2.48
N LYS A 390 5.03 -15.97 2.26
CA LYS A 390 4.70 -14.75 1.52
C LYS A 390 5.56 -14.63 0.27
N VAL A 391 4.96 -14.09 -0.79
CA VAL A 391 5.66 -13.69 -2.01
C VAL A 391 5.83 -12.18 -1.98
N CYS A 392 7.05 -11.70 -1.79
CA CYS A 392 7.39 -10.27 -1.83
C CYS A 392 7.39 -9.78 -3.29
N LEU A 393 6.57 -8.77 -3.61
CA LEU A 393 6.49 -8.21 -4.96
C LEU A 393 7.47 -7.04 -5.12
N LEU A 394 8.42 -7.18 -6.04
CA LEU A 394 9.56 -6.27 -6.21
C LEU A 394 9.60 -5.64 -7.61
N ARG A 395 9.77 -4.31 -7.67
CA ARG A 395 10.13 -3.57 -8.89
C ARG A 395 11.41 -2.74 -8.67
N ARG A 396 11.81 -1.90 -9.64
CA ARG A 396 13.16 -1.28 -9.71
C ARG A 396 13.70 -0.61 -8.44
N PRO A 397 12.93 0.08 -7.58
CA PRO A 397 13.47 0.64 -6.35
C PRO A 397 13.90 -0.43 -5.33
N GLU A 398 13.67 -1.72 -5.63
CA GLU A 398 14.11 -2.86 -4.80
C GLU A 398 13.52 -2.80 -3.38
N MET A 399 12.32 -2.23 -3.30
CA MET A 399 11.46 -2.19 -2.14
C MET A 399 10.35 -3.22 -2.31
N VAL A 400 9.98 -3.91 -1.23
CA VAL A 400 8.82 -4.81 -1.16
C VAL A 400 7.56 -3.97 -1.29
N VAL A 401 6.92 -3.97 -2.46
CA VAL A 401 5.71 -3.17 -2.71
C VAL A 401 4.50 -3.77 -2.00
N GLN A 402 4.33 -5.08 -2.10
CA GLN A 402 3.18 -5.79 -1.58
C GLN A 402 3.58 -7.26 -1.33
N THR A 403 2.93 -7.94 -0.39
CA THR A 403 3.03 -9.40 -0.25
C THR A 403 1.79 -10.10 -0.81
N VAL A 404 1.99 -11.28 -1.38
CA VAL A 404 0.93 -12.26 -1.67
C VAL A 404 1.12 -13.45 -0.74
N ASP A 405 0.13 -13.68 0.12
CA ASP A 405 0.20 -14.68 1.18
C ASP A 405 -0.39 -16.01 0.70
N LYS A 406 0.33 -17.12 0.90
CA LYS A 406 -0.13 -18.45 0.51
C LYS A 406 0.54 -19.56 1.34
N ASP A 407 -0.22 -20.23 2.19
CA ASP A 407 0.27 -21.38 2.94
C ASP A 407 0.17 -22.70 2.16
N PHE A 408 1.13 -23.60 2.41
CA PHE A 408 1.13 -25.00 1.98
C PHE A 408 1.39 -25.91 3.18
N GLU A 409 0.65 -27.01 3.28
CA GLU A 409 0.83 -27.94 4.40
C GLU A 409 2.18 -28.67 4.32
N GLY A 410 2.90 -28.73 5.45
CA GLY A 410 4.18 -29.43 5.54
C GLY A 410 5.33 -28.78 4.76
N ARG A 411 5.14 -27.54 4.30
CA ARG A 411 6.15 -26.75 3.59
C ARG A 411 6.07 -25.29 4.04
N THR A 412 7.18 -24.80 4.58
CA THR A 412 7.38 -23.37 4.83
C THR A 412 8.42 -22.87 3.84
N TYR A 413 8.16 -21.71 3.24
CA TYR A 413 8.99 -21.19 2.16
C TYR A 413 9.10 -19.68 2.21
N HIS A 414 10.11 -19.15 1.52
CA HIS A 414 10.23 -17.75 1.20
C HIS A 414 10.18 -17.57 -0.30
N ALA A 415 9.58 -16.48 -0.76
CA ALA A 415 9.52 -16.18 -2.17
C ALA A 415 9.50 -14.68 -2.45
N PHE A 416 9.96 -14.33 -3.64
CA PHE A 416 9.86 -12.98 -4.16
C PHE A 416 9.66 -12.99 -5.67
N LEU A 417 8.87 -12.05 -6.17
CA LEU A 417 8.63 -11.83 -7.59
C LEU A 417 9.39 -10.58 -8.03
N LEU A 418 10.40 -10.77 -8.88
CA LEU A 418 11.08 -9.66 -9.57
C LEU A 418 10.31 -9.33 -10.85
N ALA A 419 9.83 -8.09 -10.95
CA ALA A 419 9.12 -7.58 -12.11
C ALA A 419 9.74 -6.25 -12.60
N GLY A 420 9.49 -5.94 -13.87
CA GLY A 420 10.04 -4.78 -14.54
C GLY A 420 11.57 -4.76 -14.50
N ALA A 421 12.13 -3.58 -14.29
CA ALA A 421 13.57 -3.38 -14.26
C ALA A 421 14.28 -4.00 -13.04
N ALA A 422 13.54 -4.55 -12.05
CA ALA A 422 14.16 -5.29 -10.94
C ALA A 422 14.82 -6.61 -11.35
N ILE A 423 14.42 -7.17 -12.50
CA ILE A 423 14.98 -8.42 -13.02
C ILE A 423 16.45 -8.22 -13.44
N HIS A 424 16.74 -7.09 -14.10
CA HIS A 424 18.07 -6.73 -14.58
C HIS A 424 18.38 -5.28 -14.18
N PRO A 425 18.61 -5.01 -12.90
CA PRO A 425 18.58 -3.64 -12.41
C PRO A 425 19.74 -2.77 -12.91
N ASP A 426 20.88 -3.36 -13.26
CA ASP A 426 22.02 -2.62 -13.82
C ASP A 426 21.87 -2.35 -15.33
N ASN A 427 21.10 -3.17 -16.03
CA ASN A 427 20.92 -3.07 -17.49
C ASN A 427 19.55 -3.59 -17.92
N PRO A 428 18.45 -2.88 -17.57
CA PRO A 428 17.10 -3.32 -17.90
C PRO A 428 16.86 -3.21 -19.40
N SER A 429 16.12 -4.17 -19.96
CA SER A 429 15.62 -4.02 -21.33
C SER A 429 14.59 -2.89 -21.41
N ILE A 430 14.28 -2.43 -22.63
CA ILE A 430 13.23 -1.42 -22.83
C ILE A 430 11.86 -1.91 -22.33
N ASP A 431 11.59 -3.20 -22.47
CA ASP A 431 10.32 -3.81 -22.03
C ASP A 431 10.30 -3.97 -20.51
N ASP A 432 11.44 -4.25 -19.87
CA ASP A 432 11.57 -4.23 -18.40
C ASP A 432 11.30 -2.83 -17.84
N ALA A 433 11.87 -1.80 -18.46
CA ALA A 433 11.64 -0.40 -18.06
C ALA A 433 10.17 0.01 -18.24
N ARG A 434 9.52 -0.40 -19.34
CA ARG A 434 8.09 -0.12 -19.58
C ARG A 434 7.16 -0.87 -18.63
N ALA A 435 7.51 -2.11 -18.28
CA ALA A 435 6.77 -2.88 -17.29
C ALA A 435 6.93 -2.29 -15.89
N ASP A 436 8.14 -1.82 -15.53
CA ASP A 436 8.38 -1.08 -14.28
C ASP A 436 7.52 0.17 -14.19
N ASP A 437 7.48 0.97 -15.27
CA ASP A 437 6.64 2.16 -15.36
C ASP A 437 5.16 1.83 -15.17
N PHE A 438 4.66 0.78 -15.82
CA PHE A 438 3.27 0.34 -15.68
C PHE A 438 2.92 -0.01 -14.23
N LEU A 439 3.79 -0.76 -13.54
CA LEU A 439 3.61 -1.12 -12.13
C LEU A 439 3.72 0.11 -11.23
N ARG A 440 4.68 1.01 -11.48
CA ARG A 440 4.83 2.28 -10.76
C ARG A 440 3.57 3.15 -10.87
N PHE A 441 2.95 3.23 -12.05
CA PHE A 441 1.70 3.98 -12.24
C PHE A 441 0.47 3.29 -11.62
N ALA A 442 0.55 1.99 -11.32
CA ALA A 442 -0.50 1.24 -10.62
C ALA A 442 -0.48 1.50 -9.11
N GLU A 443 0.66 1.92 -8.57
CA GLU A 443 0.84 2.11 -7.14
C GLU A 443 0.05 3.32 -6.59
N PRO A 444 -0.52 3.20 -5.38
CA PRO A 444 -0.95 4.37 -4.63
C PRO A 444 0.23 5.29 -4.28
N PRO A 445 -0.06 6.51 -3.81
CA PRO A 445 0.96 7.37 -3.23
C PRO A 445 1.81 6.74 -2.11
N ALA A 446 1.27 5.78 -1.36
CA ALA A 446 1.99 5.08 -0.28
C ALA A 446 2.88 3.93 -0.77
N HIS A 447 2.90 3.67 -2.08
CA HIS A 447 3.73 2.64 -2.72
C HIS A 447 3.61 1.24 -2.12
N ASP A 448 2.42 0.85 -1.64
CA ASP A 448 2.18 -0.38 -0.86
C ASP A 448 1.26 -1.39 -1.55
N GLN A 449 0.97 -1.20 -2.84
CA GLN A 449 0.04 -2.06 -3.57
C GLN A 449 0.21 -2.00 -5.09
N TRP A 450 0.29 -3.16 -5.74
CA TRP A 450 0.04 -3.29 -7.19
C TRP A 450 -1.35 -3.81 -7.47
N ILE A 451 -1.78 -4.83 -6.72
CA ILE A 451 -2.97 -5.62 -7.00
C ILE A 451 -4.15 -4.95 -6.31
N PRO A 452 -5.08 -4.30 -7.05
CA PRO A 452 -6.10 -3.47 -6.42
C PRO A 452 -7.10 -4.32 -5.65
N ARG A 453 -7.23 -4.05 -4.35
CA ARG A 453 -8.24 -4.68 -3.49
C ARG A 453 -9.66 -4.20 -3.79
N SER A 454 -10.66 -4.93 -3.30
CA SER A 454 -12.08 -4.58 -3.43
C SER A 454 -12.61 -3.88 -2.17
N GLY A 455 -13.80 -3.28 -2.28
CA GLY A 455 -14.50 -2.66 -1.13
C GLY A 455 -13.80 -1.42 -0.58
N ARG A 456 -13.74 -1.29 0.76
CA ARG A 456 -13.16 -0.13 1.46
C ARG A 456 -11.63 -0.02 1.30
N ALA A 457 -10.96 -1.10 0.89
CA ALA A 457 -9.52 -1.13 0.64
C ALA A 457 -9.16 -0.86 -0.83
N ARG A 458 -10.13 -0.39 -1.63
CA ARG A 458 -9.90 -0.09 -3.05
C ARG A 458 -9.05 1.15 -3.21
N THR A 459 -7.93 0.98 -3.89
CA THR A 459 -7.01 2.07 -4.21
C THR A 459 -7.40 2.77 -5.51
N SER A 460 -7.17 4.08 -5.59
CA SER A 460 -7.32 4.84 -6.84
C SER A 460 -6.34 4.32 -7.90
N GLN A 461 -6.76 4.34 -9.16
CA GLN A 461 -5.95 3.94 -10.32
C GLN A 461 -5.99 5.06 -11.38
N ALA A 462 -6.17 6.30 -10.92
CA ALA A 462 -6.30 7.48 -11.77
C ALA A 462 -5.04 7.73 -12.60
N ASN A 463 -3.85 7.55 -12.01
CA ASN A 463 -2.57 7.64 -12.72
C ASN A 463 -2.51 6.67 -13.89
N LEU A 464 -2.81 5.39 -13.62
CA LEU A 464 -2.76 4.38 -14.65
C LEU A 464 -3.79 4.64 -15.77
N THR A 465 -4.97 5.18 -15.44
CA THR A 465 -5.99 5.58 -16.42
C THR A 465 -5.56 6.79 -17.28
N ALA A 466 -4.73 7.69 -16.74
CA ALA A 466 -4.21 8.84 -17.48
C ALA A 466 -3.16 8.44 -18.54
N HIS A 467 -2.39 7.37 -18.26
CA HIS A 467 -1.23 6.98 -19.08
C HIS A 467 -1.44 5.69 -19.90
N TYR A 468 -2.39 4.83 -19.53
CA TYR A 468 -2.58 3.51 -20.13
C TYR A 468 -4.02 3.22 -20.55
N LYS A 469 -4.16 2.50 -21.67
CA LYS A 469 -5.45 2.04 -22.19
C LYS A 469 -5.89 0.75 -21.51
N ALA A 470 -7.16 0.67 -21.07
CA ALA A 470 -7.75 -0.56 -20.56
C ALA A 470 -7.71 -1.73 -21.59
N PRO A 471 -7.71 -3.00 -21.14
CA PRO A 471 -7.85 -3.46 -19.76
C PRO A 471 -6.50 -3.48 -19.01
N TRP A 472 -6.46 -2.88 -17.83
CA TRP A 472 -5.31 -2.92 -16.92
C TRP A 472 -5.67 -3.54 -15.56
N LEU A 473 -6.90 -3.35 -15.08
CA LEU A 473 -7.36 -3.93 -13.81
C LEU A 473 -7.34 -5.47 -13.83
N PRO A 474 -7.83 -6.15 -14.89
CA PRO A 474 -7.68 -7.61 -15.00
C PRO A 474 -6.20 -8.02 -15.07
N ASN A 475 -5.36 -7.24 -15.74
CA ASN A 475 -3.93 -7.55 -15.86
C ASN A 475 -3.23 -7.54 -14.51
N LEU A 476 -3.48 -6.52 -13.68
CA LEU A 476 -2.95 -6.44 -12.31
C LEU A 476 -3.47 -7.57 -11.41
N ARG A 477 -4.77 -7.89 -11.50
CA ARG A 477 -5.37 -8.99 -10.72
C ARG A 477 -4.84 -10.36 -11.09
N ASN A 478 -4.50 -10.57 -12.36
CA ASN A 478 -3.96 -11.85 -12.83
C ASN A 478 -2.54 -12.13 -12.34
N ILE A 479 -1.82 -11.14 -11.81
CA ILE A 479 -0.48 -11.34 -11.21
C ILE A 479 -0.59 -12.32 -10.04
N GLU A 480 -1.55 -12.12 -9.13
CA GLU A 480 -1.79 -13.01 -7.98
C GLU A 480 -2.10 -14.44 -8.43
N THR A 481 -2.99 -14.59 -9.43
CA THR A 481 -3.31 -15.90 -10.01
C THR A 481 -2.07 -16.57 -10.60
N GLY A 482 -1.27 -15.84 -11.38
CA GLY A 482 -0.05 -16.38 -11.99
C GLY A 482 0.97 -16.85 -10.94
N ILE A 483 1.13 -16.11 -9.84
CA ILE A 483 1.98 -16.50 -8.72
C ILE A 483 1.46 -17.79 -8.08
N ILE A 484 0.18 -17.82 -7.70
CA ILE A 484 -0.43 -18.96 -7.00
C ILE A 484 -0.36 -20.23 -7.87
N ASP A 485 -0.60 -20.12 -9.17
CA ASP A 485 -0.51 -21.24 -10.11
C ASP A 485 0.91 -21.82 -10.18
N GLN A 486 1.95 -20.98 -10.15
CA GLN A 486 3.34 -21.46 -10.13
C GLN A 486 3.71 -22.12 -8.80
N LEU A 487 3.23 -21.57 -7.68
CA LEU A 487 3.44 -22.18 -6.35
C LEU A 487 2.73 -23.53 -6.23
N LEU A 488 1.49 -23.65 -6.74
CA LEU A 488 0.73 -24.92 -6.76
C LEU A 488 1.43 -25.99 -7.60
N LYS A 489 2.06 -25.62 -8.72
CA LYS A 489 2.87 -26.54 -9.53
C LYS A 489 4.13 -27.03 -8.80
N LEU A 490 4.66 -26.22 -7.88
CA LEU A 490 5.89 -26.52 -7.15
C LEU A 490 5.62 -27.37 -5.91
N PHE A 491 4.65 -26.98 -5.09
CA PHE A 491 4.35 -27.62 -3.80
C PHE A 491 3.20 -28.61 -3.85
N GLY A 492 2.49 -28.70 -4.97
CA GLY A 492 1.25 -29.46 -5.10
C GLY A 492 0.03 -28.67 -4.62
N ALA A 493 -1.17 -29.18 -4.91
CA ALA A 493 -2.38 -28.65 -4.29
C ALA A 493 -2.33 -28.92 -2.78
N PRO A 494 -2.75 -27.97 -1.92
CA PRO A 494 -2.88 -28.25 -0.50
C PRO A 494 -3.79 -29.48 -0.33
N PRO A 495 -3.43 -30.43 0.55
CA PRO A 495 -4.28 -31.58 0.81
C PRO A 495 -5.67 -31.10 1.27
N VAL A 496 -6.71 -31.81 0.86
CA VAL A 496 -8.07 -31.55 1.32
C VAL A 496 -8.08 -31.85 2.82
N VAL A 497 -8.27 -30.83 3.65
CA VAL A 497 -8.46 -31.02 5.10
C VAL A 497 -9.71 -31.88 5.28
N GLU A 498 -9.54 -33.13 5.73
CA GLU A 498 -10.65 -34.01 6.05
C GLU A 498 -11.58 -33.31 7.06
N GLY A 499 -12.85 -33.16 6.69
CA GLY A 499 -13.88 -32.57 7.54
C GLY A 499 -14.10 -31.06 7.38
N GLN A 500 -13.41 -30.37 6.45
CA GLN A 500 -13.84 -29.03 6.01
C GLN A 500 -13.86 -28.94 4.47
N PRO A 501 -15.00 -28.60 3.84
CA PRO A 501 -15.04 -28.37 2.40
C PRO A 501 -14.03 -27.28 2.02
N PRO A 502 -13.21 -27.46 0.96
CA PRO A 502 -12.16 -26.53 0.59
C PRO A 502 -12.70 -25.10 0.44
N LYS A 503 -12.10 -24.12 1.14
CA LYS A 503 -12.45 -22.69 0.98
C LYS A 503 -12.35 -22.18 -0.47
N ALA A 504 -11.59 -22.88 -1.32
CA ALA A 504 -11.51 -22.63 -2.75
C ALA A 504 -12.86 -22.83 -3.48
N ILE A 505 -13.71 -23.73 -2.99
CA ILE A 505 -15.05 -23.98 -3.56
C ILE A 505 -16.00 -22.82 -3.24
N PHE A 506 -15.91 -22.24 -2.04
CA PHE A 506 -16.72 -21.06 -1.67
C PHE A 506 -16.30 -19.76 -2.37
N LYS A 507 -15.02 -19.60 -2.72
CA LYS A 507 -14.55 -18.41 -3.48
C LYS A 507 -15.14 -18.37 -4.89
N ASN A 508 -15.34 -19.52 -5.52
CA ASN A 508 -15.98 -19.62 -6.84
C ASN A 508 -17.52 -19.59 -6.78
N LEU A 509 -18.11 -19.87 -5.60
CA LEU A 509 -19.55 -19.73 -5.35
C LEU A 509 -19.99 -18.32 -4.94
N ALA A 510 -19.06 -17.44 -4.53
CA ALA A 510 -19.38 -16.05 -4.17
C ALA A 510 -19.86 -15.20 -5.36
N PHE A 511 -19.71 -15.69 -6.61
CA PHE A 511 -20.30 -15.08 -7.80
C PHE A 511 -21.79 -15.41 -7.98
N LEU A 512 -22.33 -16.39 -7.24
CA LEU A 512 -23.73 -16.85 -7.34
C LEU A 512 -24.64 -16.29 -6.23
N HIS A 513 -24.08 -15.63 -5.21
CA HIS A 513 -24.88 -14.80 -4.31
C HIS A 513 -24.89 -13.37 -4.83
N GLY A 514 -25.95 -13.04 -5.58
CA GLY A 514 -26.18 -11.73 -6.17
C GLY A 514 -26.32 -10.60 -5.14
N ASP A 515 -25.20 -10.15 -4.58
CA ASP A 515 -25.12 -8.85 -3.94
C ASP A 515 -24.85 -7.76 -4.98
N ARG A 516 -25.75 -6.78 -4.96
CA ARG A 516 -25.93 -5.74 -5.98
C ARG A 516 -24.79 -4.75 -6.01
N GLY A 517 -24.40 -4.33 -7.22
CA GLY A 517 -23.98 -2.94 -7.40
C GLY A 517 -23.28 -2.53 -8.68
N THR A 518 -23.94 -2.61 -9.85
CA THR A 518 -23.77 -1.59 -10.92
C THR A 518 -25.04 -1.51 -11.80
N GLY A 519 -25.67 -0.32 -11.83
CA GLY A 519 -26.38 0.17 -13.02
C GLY A 519 -27.91 0.17 -13.01
N GLY A 520 -28.49 1.38 -13.07
CA GLY A 520 -29.63 1.69 -13.94
C GLY A 520 -31.05 1.42 -13.44
N ARG A 521 -31.81 2.49 -13.18
CA ARG A 521 -33.27 2.48 -13.04
C ARG A 521 -33.93 1.90 -14.30
N SER A 522 -34.75 0.86 -14.14
CA SER A 522 -35.93 0.61 -14.98
C SER A 522 -37.00 -0.14 -14.19
N ALA A 523 -38.27 0.13 -14.52
CA ALA A 523 -39.45 -0.24 -13.78
C ALA A 523 -39.79 -1.74 -13.83
N SER A 524 -40.30 -2.24 -12.70
CA SER A 524 -41.14 -3.44 -12.49
C SER A 524 -40.98 -4.62 -13.46
N SER A 525 -40.11 -5.56 -13.09
CA SER A 525 -40.31 -6.99 -13.36
C SER A 525 -40.24 -7.74 -12.02
N PRO A 526 -41.18 -8.66 -11.70
CA PRO A 526 -41.08 -9.45 -10.48
C PRO A 526 -39.80 -10.29 -10.54
N ARG A 527 -39.00 -10.25 -9.46
CA ARG A 527 -37.82 -11.11 -9.30
C ARG A 527 -38.23 -12.57 -9.52
N LYS A 528 -37.52 -13.27 -10.41
CA LYS A 528 -37.69 -14.70 -10.67
C LYS A 528 -37.44 -15.51 -9.39
N PRO A 529 -38.00 -16.72 -9.26
CA PRO A 529 -37.64 -17.64 -8.18
C PRO A 529 -36.13 -17.91 -8.18
N GLU A 530 -35.61 -18.31 -7.02
CA GLU A 530 -34.20 -18.65 -6.79
C GLU A 530 -34.11 -20.10 -6.29
N ILE A 531 -33.06 -20.82 -6.69
CA ILE A 531 -32.73 -22.14 -6.16
C ILE A 531 -31.49 -22.03 -5.29
N ARG A 532 -31.49 -22.72 -4.15
CA ARG A 532 -30.35 -22.81 -3.23
C ARG A 532 -30.09 -24.26 -2.89
N ILE A 533 -28.98 -24.78 -3.38
CA ILE A 533 -28.54 -26.13 -3.01
C ILE A 533 -28.00 -26.09 -1.59
N HIS A 534 -28.58 -26.90 -0.71
CA HIS A 534 -28.16 -27.08 0.67
C HIS A 534 -27.15 -28.20 0.82
N HIS A 535 -27.39 -29.30 0.10
CA HIS A 535 -26.53 -30.46 0.10
C HIS A 535 -26.48 -31.09 -1.28
N ALA A 536 -25.31 -31.61 -1.68
CA ALA A 536 -25.14 -32.38 -2.90
C ALA A 536 -24.00 -33.37 -2.66
N MET A 537 -24.29 -34.66 -2.80
CA MET A 537 -23.29 -35.72 -2.64
C MET A 537 -23.50 -36.84 -3.64
N VAL A 538 -22.47 -37.66 -3.85
CA VAL A 538 -22.55 -38.84 -4.70
C VAL A 538 -22.76 -40.07 -3.84
N VAL A 539 -23.85 -40.80 -4.08
CA VAL A 539 -24.21 -42.05 -3.41
C VAL A 539 -24.56 -43.07 -4.48
N ASP A 540 -23.92 -44.24 -4.43
CA ASP A 540 -24.14 -45.35 -5.39
C ASP A 540 -24.16 -44.93 -6.87
N GLU A 541 -23.17 -44.11 -7.26
CA GLU A 541 -22.96 -43.54 -8.61
C GLU A 541 -24.05 -42.57 -9.10
N ALA A 542 -24.96 -42.13 -8.24
CA ALA A 542 -25.92 -41.05 -8.50
C ALA A 542 -25.63 -39.83 -7.63
N TRP A 543 -26.06 -38.65 -8.08
CA TRP A 543 -26.10 -37.45 -7.27
C TRP A 543 -27.37 -37.44 -6.42
N GLU A 544 -27.22 -37.30 -5.10
CA GLU A 544 -28.29 -36.96 -4.16
C GLU A 544 -28.16 -35.47 -3.80
N VAL A 545 -29.23 -34.71 -3.98
CA VAL A 545 -29.22 -33.25 -3.89
C VAL A 545 -30.41 -32.74 -3.08
N ASP A 546 -30.12 -32.02 -2.01
CA ASP A 546 -31.11 -31.25 -1.25
C ASP A 546 -31.04 -29.78 -1.64
N PHE A 547 -32.16 -29.19 -2.05
CA PHE A 547 -32.20 -27.79 -2.43
C PHE A 547 -33.53 -27.10 -2.05
N GLU A 548 -33.47 -25.80 -1.78
CA GLU A 548 -34.63 -24.95 -1.51
C GLU A 548 -34.95 -24.08 -2.71
N ILE A 549 -36.22 -24.09 -3.12
CA ILE A 549 -36.80 -23.14 -4.06
C ILE A 549 -37.39 -21.98 -3.27
N ARG A 550 -36.95 -20.75 -3.54
CA ARG A 550 -37.46 -19.52 -2.91
C ARG A 550 -38.10 -18.61 -3.94
N ALA A 551 -39.35 -18.22 -3.71
CA ALA A 551 -40.07 -17.31 -4.60
C ALA A 551 -40.81 -16.23 -3.82
N LYS A 552 -41.02 -15.05 -4.44
CA LYS A 552 -41.86 -14.01 -3.81
C LYS A 552 -43.30 -14.52 -3.73
N ASN A 553 -43.94 -14.34 -2.57
CA ASN A 553 -45.36 -14.64 -2.42
C ASN A 553 -46.19 -13.69 -3.30
N ARG A 554 -46.90 -14.23 -4.29
CA ARG A 554 -47.75 -13.48 -5.22
C ARG A 554 -49.13 -14.12 -5.34
N PRO A 555 -50.21 -13.36 -5.61
CA PRO A 555 -51.59 -13.88 -5.61
C PRO A 555 -51.81 -15.09 -6.51
N GLU A 556 -51.07 -15.19 -7.61
CA GLU A 556 -51.21 -16.24 -8.62
C GLU A 556 -50.37 -17.49 -8.32
N GLY A 557 -49.55 -17.49 -7.26
CA GLY A 557 -48.63 -18.60 -6.94
C GLY A 557 -47.55 -18.84 -8.00
N TRP A 558 -46.73 -19.87 -7.83
CA TRP A 558 -45.69 -20.26 -8.80
C TRP A 558 -45.82 -21.72 -9.22
N SER A 559 -45.52 -21.97 -10.50
CA SER A 559 -45.24 -23.29 -11.07
C SER A 559 -43.78 -23.28 -11.54
N ILE A 560 -42.93 -24.16 -11.00
CA ILE A 560 -41.47 -24.09 -11.17
C ILE A 560 -40.94 -25.45 -11.59
N VAL A 561 -40.15 -25.50 -12.66
CA VAL A 561 -39.47 -26.73 -13.10
C VAL A 561 -37.97 -26.62 -12.80
N PRO A 562 -37.47 -27.26 -11.72
CA PRO A 562 -36.05 -27.39 -11.45
C PRO A 562 -35.44 -28.55 -12.27
N LYS A 563 -34.37 -28.26 -12.99
CA LYS A 563 -33.60 -29.26 -13.74
C LYS A 563 -32.20 -29.42 -13.16
N LEU A 564 -31.78 -30.67 -13.01
CA LEU A 564 -30.39 -31.00 -12.73
C LEU A 564 -29.55 -30.80 -14.00
N THR A 565 -28.37 -30.20 -13.88
CA THR A 565 -27.49 -29.91 -15.02
C THR A 565 -26.04 -30.17 -14.68
N PHE A 566 -25.24 -30.67 -15.62
CA PHE A 566 -23.78 -30.68 -15.51
C PHE A 566 -23.19 -29.30 -15.78
N ILE A 567 -22.08 -28.98 -15.11
CA ILE A 567 -21.27 -27.78 -15.35
C ILE A 567 -19.95 -28.20 -16.01
N GLY A 568 -19.75 -27.82 -17.27
CA GLY A 568 -18.48 -27.97 -17.97
C GLY A 568 -17.44 -26.92 -17.55
N LEU A 569 -16.14 -27.24 -17.69
CA LEU A 569 -15.03 -26.33 -17.43
C LEU A 569 -15.03 -25.07 -18.32
N ASP A 570 -15.76 -25.11 -19.44
CA ASP A 570 -16.00 -24.03 -20.39
C ASP A 570 -17.28 -23.22 -20.11
N GLY A 571 -18.02 -23.56 -19.05
CA GLY A 571 -19.31 -22.96 -18.73
C GLY A 571 -20.48 -23.51 -19.54
N GLY A 572 -20.32 -24.62 -20.26
CA GLY A 572 -21.41 -25.35 -20.93
C GLY A 572 -22.31 -26.09 -19.94
N HIS A 573 -23.57 -26.32 -20.32
CA HIS A 573 -24.56 -27.03 -19.51
C HIS A 573 -25.25 -28.16 -20.25
N LEU A 574 -25.43 -29.29 -19.58
CA LEU A 574 -26.14 -30.45 -20.09
C LEU A 574 -27.19 -30.89 -19.05
N ASP A 575 -28.46 -30.90 -19.45
CA ASP A 575 -29.57 -31.34 -18.58
C ASP A 575 -29.47 -32.85 -18.28
N ILE A 576 -29.68 -33.21 -17.02
CA ILE A 576 -29.66 -34.57 -16.49
C ILE A 576 -31.07 -34.90 -15.96
N ALA A 577 -31.53 -36.12 -16.21
CA ALA A 577 -32.80 -36.60 -15.68
C ALA A 577 -32.71 -36.89 -14.16
N TRP A 578 -33.78 -36.57 -13.44
CA TRP A 578 -34.00 -37.05 -12.08
C TRP A 578 -34.49 -38.51 -12.13
N ALA A 579 -33.88 -39.38 -11.31
CA ALA A 579 -34.38 -40.73 -11.04
C ALA A 579 -35.33 -40.76 -9.82
N GLY A 580 -35.13 -39.85 -8.87
CA GLY A 580 -36.01 -39.62 -7.72
C GLY A 580 -36.17 -38.12 -7.50
N PHE A 581 -37.36 -37.70 -7.09
CA PHE A 581 -37.67 -36.29 -6.89
C PHE A 581 -38.81 -36.14 -5.88
N ASP A 582 -38.44 -35.85 -4.63
CA ASP A 582 -39.34 -35.75 -3.50
C ASP A 582 -39.35 -34.33 -2.98
N VAL A 583 -40.55 -33.81 -2.68
CA VAL A 583 -40.73 -32.45 -2.15
C VAL A 583 -41.33 -32.53 -0.76
N GLU A 584 -41.02 -31.55 0.09
CA GLU A 584 -41.54 -31.48 1.45
C GLU A 584 -43.07 -31.64 1.55
N GLU A 585 -43.53 -32.26 2.64
CA GLU A 585 -44.93 -32.60 2.85
C GLU A 585 -45.84 -31.34 2.80
N GLY A 586 -46.84 -31.37 1.92
CA GLY A 586 -47.78 -30.25 1.72
C GLY A 586 -47.46 -29.32 0.55
N VAL A 587 -46.43 -29.61 -0.25
CA VAL A 587 -46.16 -28.96 -1.55
C VAL A 587 -46.64 -29.85 -2.69
N GLU A 588 -47.38 -29.29 -3.63
CA GLU A 588 -47.91 -30.02 -4.78
C GLU A 588 -46.82 -30.19 -5.85
N THR A 589 -46.68 -31.41 -6.39
CA THR A 589 -45.86 -31.70 -7.58
C THR A 589 -46.74 -32.28 -8.69
N ASP A 590 -46.44 -31.93 -9.95
CA ASP A 590 -46.91 -32.79 -11.06
C ASP A 590 -45.89 -33.90 -11.32
N GLY A 591 -46.32 -34.99 -11.96
CA GLY A 591 -45.50 -36.18 -12.20
C GLY A 591 -44.26 -35.95 -13.09
N ASP A 592 -44.05 -34.73 -13.60
CA ASP A 592 -42.94 -34.32 -14.46
C ASP A 592 -41.87 -33.48 -13.70
N GLY A 593 -41.95 -33.44 -12.36
CA GLY A 593 -40.98 -32.74 -11.51
C GLY A 593 -41.23 -31.24 -11.36
N THR A 594 -42.42 -30.76 -11.72
CA THR A 594 -42.82 -29.36 -11.47
C THR A 594 -43.24 -29.18 -10.03
N VAL A 595 -42.71 -28.15 -9.37
CA VAL A 595 -43.05 -27.76 -7.99
C VAL A 595 -44.03 -26.60 -8.01
N VAL A 596 -45.20 -26.78 -7.38
CA VAL A 596 -46.26 -25.76 -7.31
C VAL A 596 -46.28 -25.10 -5.93
N LEU A 597 -45.91 -23.81 -5.89
CA LEU A 597 -45.96 -22.99 -4.67
C LEU A 597 -47.25 -22.16 -4.64
N ARG A 598 -48.22 -22.61 -3.83
CA ARG A 598 -49.50 -21.90 -3.63
C ARG A 598 -49.31 -20.60 -2.83
N PRO A 599 -50.08 -19.54 -3.14
CA PRO A 599 -50.01 -18.28 -2.39
C PRO A 599 -50.41 -18.45 -0.94
N ARG A 600 -49.76 -17.71 -0.02
CA ARG A 600 -50.11 -17.70 1.41
C ARG A 600 -50.72 -16.35 1.81
N PRO A 601 -51.73 -16.29 2.70
CA PRO A 601 -52.37 -15.02 3.13
C PRO A 601 -51.42 -14.05 3.84
N ARG A 602 -50.35 -14.56 4.45
CA ARG A 602 -49.30 -13.80 5.15
C ARG A 602 -47.92 -14.37 4.80
N GLY A 603 -46.91 -13.52 4.79
CA GLY A 603 -45.52 -13.88 4.45
C GLY A 603 -45.08 -13.30 3.09
N ARG A 604 -43.82 -12.85 3.00
CA ARG A 604 -43.28 -12.20 1.80
C ARG A 604 -42.67 -13.19 0.78
N ILE A 605 -42.35 -14.41 1.23
CA ILE A 605 -41.61 -15.43 0.46
C ILE A 605 -42.32 -16.77 0.64
N LEU A 606 -42.39 -17.55 -0.43
CA LEU A 606 -42.77 -18.95 -0.47
C LEU A 606 -41.49 -19.79 -0.62
N THR A 607 -41.41 -20.90 0.08
CA THR A 607 -40.29 -21.83 0.06
C THR A 607 -40.80 -23.25 -0.14
N ALA A 608 -40.02 -24.09 -0.82
CA ALA A 608 -40.17 -25.55 -0.79
C ALA A 608 -38.79 -26.20 -0.81
N THR A 609 -38.61 -27.20 0.04
CA THR A 609 -37.42 -28.05 0.06
C THR A 609 -37.67 -29.26 -0.83
N VAL A 610 -36.67 -29.60 -1.64
CA VAL A 610 -36.68 -30.71 -2.58
C VAL A 610 -35.47 -31.59 -2.34
N HIS A 611 -35.70 -32.89 -2.30
CA HIS A 611 -34.68 -33.92 -2.34
C HIS A 611 -34.73 -34.62 -3.71
N GLY A 612 -33.67 -34.49 -4.50
CA GLY A 612 -33.58 -35.05 -5.85
C GLY A 612 -32.43 -36.05 -5.96
N VAL A 613 -32.66 -37.15 -6.68
CA VAL A 613 -31.66 -38.17 -7.00
C VAL A 613 -31.49 -38.25 -8.51
N SER A 614 -30.26 -38.17 -9.02
CA SER A 614 -30.00 -38.28 -10.47
C SER A 614 -30.14 -39.72 -10.97
N VAL A 615 -30.29 -39.89 -12.29
CA VAL A 615 -30.03 -41.21 -12.92
C VAL A 615 -28.58 -41.64 -12.70
N LYS A 616 -28.33 -42.96 -12.71
CA LYS A 616 -26.98 -43.55 -12.53
C LYS A 616 -26.15 -43.53 -13.81
N GLU A 617 -26.79 -43.70 -14.97
CA GLU A 617 -26.13 -43.62 -16.26
C GLU A 617 -25.93 -42.15 -16.65
N LEU A 618 -24.80 -41.59 -16.21
CA LEU A 618 -24.42 -40.20 -16.45
C LEU A 618 -23.38 -40.09 -17.57
N PRO A 619 -23.48 -39.06 -18.45
CA PRO A 619 -22.47 -38.74 -19.47
C PRO A 619 -21.02 -38.68 -18.96
N ILE A 620 -20.84 -38.31 -17.69
CA ILE A 620 -19.57 -38.31 -16.96
C ILE A 620 -19.87 -38.97 -15.60
N PRO A 621 -19.00 -39.83 -15.06
CA PRO A 621 -19.20 -40.44 -13.74
C PRO A 621 -19.56 -39.40 -12.67
N ALA A 622 -20.52 -39.70 -11.78
CA ALA A 622 -20.96 -38.77 -10.74
C ALA A 622 -19.78 -38.28 -9.88
N SER A 623 -18.83 -39.17 -9.57
CA SER A 623 -17.60 -38.88 -8.81
C SER A 623 -16.62 -37.94 -9.52
N GLU A 624 -16.77 -37.74 -10.83
CA GLU A 624 -15.84 -36.96 -11.66
C GLU A 624 -16.50 -35.74 -12.29
N SER A 625 -17.72 -35.40 -11.87
CA SER A 625 -18.55 -34.36 -12.47
C SER A 625 -19.00 -33.33 -11.45
N ALA A 626 -19.45 -32.16 -11.93
CA ALA A 626 -20.02 -31.10 -11.09
C ALA A 626 -21.43 -30.77 -11.58
N ILE A 627 -22.37 -30.61 -10.65
CA ILE A 627 -23.79 -30.38 -10.95
C ILE A 627 -24.28 -29.02 -10.46
N ASP A 628 -25.36 -28.54 -11.08
CA ASP A 628 -26.16 -27.39 -10.65
C ASP A 628 -27.66 -27.73 -10.79
N VAL A 629 -28.52 -27.05 -10.04
CA VAL A 629 -29.97 -27.14 -10.21
C VAL A 629 -30.51 -25.81 -10.69
N ARG A 630 -31.06 -25.83 -11.90
CA ARG A 630 -31.47 -24.63 -12.62
C ARG A 630 -32.97 -24.55 -12.76
N LEU A 631 -33.48 -23.33 -12.68
CA LEU A 631 -34.84 -23.02 -13.08
C LEU A 631 -34.96 -23.07 -14.60
N ALA A 632 -35.56 -24.14 -15.11
CA ALA A 632 -35.86 -24.28 -16.53
C ALA A 632 -37.06 -23.38 -16.93
N THR A 633 -38.13 -23.42 -16.14
CA THR A 633 -39.32 -22.58 -16.33
C THR A 633 -39.87 -22.11 -14.99
N ALA A 634 -40.51 -20.94 -15.00
CA ALA A 634 -41.17 -20.34 -13.84
C ALA A 634 -42.42 -19.58 -14.28
N ASP A 635 -43.58 -20.19 -14.07
CA ASP A 635 -44.86 -19.71 -14.53
C ASP A 635 -45.87 -19.55 -13.38
N VAL A 636 -47.09 -19.14 -13.72
CA VAL A 636 -48.20 -18.99 -12.79
C VAL A 636 -48.68 -20.37 -12.33
N ALA A 637 -49.05 -20.51 -11.05
CA ALA A 637 -49.57 -21.78 -10.54
C ALA A 637 -50.90 -22.13 -11.26
N PRO A 638 -51.13 -23.40 -11.62
CA PRO A 638 -52.38 -23.82 -12.26
C PRO A 638 -53.58 -23.57 -11.34
N THR A 639 -54.71 -23.12 -11.87
CA THR A 639 -55.93 -22.86 -11.10
C THR A 639 -56.38 -24.16 -10.43
N ALA A 640 -56.66 -24.14 -9.11
CA ALA A 640 -57.18 -25.32 -8.43
C ALA A 640 -58.48 -25.77 -9.11
N ALA A 641 -58.53 -27.00 -9.62
CA ALA A 641 -59.78 -27.58 -10.09
C ALA A 641 -60.74 -27.64 -8.90
N THR A 642 -61.85 -26.91 -8.99
CA THR A 642 -62.97 -27.11 -8.08
C THR A 642 -63.41 -28.56 -8.21
N ALA A 643 -63.15 -29.36 -7.17
CA ALA A 643 -63.81 -30.64 -7.01
C ALA A 643 -65.30 -30.35 -6.92
N GLU A 644 -66.03 -30.58 -8.01
CA GLU A 644 -67.49 -30.63 -7.99
C GLU A 644 -67.91 -31.74 -7.04
N VAL A 645 -68.45 -31.31 -5.90
CA VAL A 645 -69.27 -32.14 -5.04
C VAL A 645 -70.51 -32.54 -5.85
N SER A 646 -70.51 -33.76 -6.38
CA SER A 646 -71.74 -34.47 -6.72
C SER A 646 -72.03 -35.47 -5.60
N SER A 647 -73.22 -35.31 -5.05
CA SER A 647 -73.89 -36.09 -4.00
C SER A 647 -73.83 -37.60 -4.16
#